data_AF-A0A7J2S7E9-F1
#
_entry.id   AF-A0A7J2S7E9-F1
#
_cell.length_a   1.000
_cell.length_b   1.000
_cell.length_c   1.000
_cell.angle_alpha   90.00
_cell.angle_beta   90.00
_cell.angle_gamma   90.00
#
_symmetry.space_group_name_H-M   'P 1'
#
loop_
_entity.id
_entity.type
_entity.pdbx_description
1 polymer ?
#
loop_
_entity_poly.entity_id
_entity_poly.type
_entity_poly.pdbx_seq_one_letter_code
_entity_poly.pdbx_strand_id
1 'polypeptide(L)'
;MDKKKFVILVALAVSMPLFTGCVEKFEEVSGFSMETIDKIDSEREQSAIPVVVSEDNPFYALIATPVALYYDEDGEHVNALLVENFKNPSKAIKRFKGFYSASYKEIRGGAPENVSIELSKIWKRSDAVLLIEDSQHGYELGITATPIASYLNIPVFVTNDTNNIRGILKKLGVKYTFICGNLEGHAMTWRFENEEEINNFIIDLLKNKFGDIDYVTITNPLDVTNVNVLNETYYEFQNVTASADILPAQLLNIIFGGIAGLNDGLFGINKFVIPEDYKYARLSIDLINDNSEYVSELGDDLIMLIYSPDDEAYVYTSTSAGIPEVENGDIVVDKIHYETIIYNKPGTYTAQVLARRVGTPNGQYTLKIRVQKVDSPLQPLMNNLSSMAPYLTAYHRGIILSDTDFAFAGNESIGVEGVVYASTNEGLVEPCNQHVMKIHEKLNSLLAKIANISADDTEALWRNYRDNPINIAIMADPTMVPMYYYYNPDSDFIGGIQLPSDFIYGDIDPKPDDVENNTYTYYPFQENAVGRITGYDAEDCSALIARTVFYNEIIQQLGKWKENATVQTGAGLEFQWIPLITPLTNMLTGGHEPTKWPTGESFFINLRLADDMERGGYNVRRTHLLPSQREGFEDLAKYTSRLNIPFPNLIEFISGERNVKGGEYQRNSNLIFVFNHGIYFLYESGDVLLDSRGFPPITWLSRFLGPLGIASGLSSKGAYSVRYVVNDDYGPSVIFVESCITARTDGLLPENCLSQAYLHAGVNAYIGATRVTADPGYLEPGLIFKGFGAKGFVKASLNLLLRNEYPEPHFGAVVAEDFILDLVKNDSTVGMALRNAKNAYLPKDVNSTFLWTPPLEEGKTNARFEHGKYLDKKYVCLHEFTLYGDPAFNPYQPSNNG
;
A
#
# COMPACT_ATOMS: atom_id res chain seq x y z
N MET A 1 71.20 50.08 -4.05
CA MET A 1 70.10 49.43 -4.79
C MET A 1 69.51 50.46 -5.73
N ASP A 2 69.46 50.16 -7.02
CA ASP A 2 69.19 51.12 -8.11
C ASP A 2 67.74 51.65 -8.09
N LYS A 3 67.52 52.94 -8.35
CA LYS A 3 66.20 53.61 -8.25
C LYS A 3 65.14 52.94 -9.13
N LYS A 4 65.54 52.30 -10.24
CA LYS A 4 64.65 51.49 -11.09
C LYS A 4 64.17 50.20 -10.43
N LYS A 5 64.98 49.57 -9.57
CA LYS A 5 64.57 48.35 -8.84
C LYS A 5 63.59 48.64 -7.71
N PHE A 6 63.70 49.80 -7.05
CA PHE A 6 62.76 50.20 -6.00
C PHE A 6 61.37 50.55 -6.56
N VAL A 7 61.30 51.22 -7.71
CA VAL A 7 60.02 51.51 -8.39
C VAL A 7 59.33 50.25 -8.89
N ILE A 8 60.08 49.26 -9.39
CA ILE A 8 59.52 47.96 -9.80
C ILE A 8 59.05 47.14 -8.59
N LEU A 9 59.77 47.17 -7.47
CA LEU A 9 59.36 46.50 -6.22
C LEU A 9 58.13 47.15 -5.58
N VAL A 10 58.00 48.48 -5.63
CA VAL A 10 56.81 49.19 -5.14
C VAL A 10 55.62 48.99 -6.08
N ALA A 11 55.83 48.95 -7.41
CA ALA A 11 54.79 48.61 -8.37
C ALA A 11 54.32 47.13 -8.23
N LEU A 12 55.22 46.20 -7.92
CA LEU A 12 54.88 44.81 -7.59
C LEU A 12 54.19 44.67 -6.22
N ALA A 13 54.57 45.46 -5.22
CA ALA A 13 53.93 45.45 -3.91
C ALA A 13 52.53 46.10 -3.90
N VAL A 14 52.30 47.10 -4.77
CA VAL A 14 50.98 47.74 -4.95
C VAL A 14 50.08 46.94 -5.91
N SER A 15 50.64 46.06 -6.75
CA SER A 15 49.87 45.12 -7.58
C SER A 15 49.69 43.73 -6.95
N MET A 16 50.40 43.38 -5.88
CA MET A 16 50.20 42.11 -5.16
C MET A 16 48.78 41.94 -4.55
N PRO A 17 48.08 42.97 -4.06
CA PRO A 17 46.68 42.83 -3.65
C PRO A 17 45.71 42.62 -4.83
N LEU A 18 46.15 42.82 -6.08
CA LEU A 18 45.36 42.58 -7.30
C LEU A 18 45.57 41.17 -7.88
N PHE A 19 46.53 40.39 -7.37
CA PHE A 19 46.84 39.03 -7.82
C PHE A 19 46.66 37.94 -6.75
N THR A 20 46.32 38.31 -5.51
CA THR A 20 45.67 37.39 -4.58
C THR A 20 44.17 37.49 -4.85
N GLY A 21 43.60 36.49 -5.53
CA GLY A 21 42.15 36.40 -5.68
C GLY A 21 41.49 36.67 -4.34
N CYS A 22 40.53 37.59 -4.30
CA CYS A 22 39.75 37.86 -3.10
C CYS A 22 39.14 36.53 -2.65
N VAL A 23 39.74 35.89 -1.65
CA VAL A 23 39.11 34.80 -0.93
C VAL A 23 37.95 35.46 -0.21
N GLU A 24 36.77 35.39 -0.81
CA GLU A 24 35.54 35.86 -0.19
C GLU A 24 35.35 35.06 1.10
N LYS A 25 35.43 35.76 2.24
CA LYS A 25 35.19 35.15 3.54
C LYS A 25 33.67 35.03 3.74
N PHE A 26 33.20 33.80 3.94
CA PHE A 26 31.91 33.54 4.56
C PHE A 26 32.11 33.33 6.07
N GLU A 27 31.04 33.51 6.84
CA GLU A 27 31.00 33.28 8.28
C GLU A 27 30.11 32.08 8.56
N GLU A 28 30.69 30.98 8.99
CA GLU A 28 29.95 29.78 9.40
C GLU A 28 29.53 29.92 10.88
N VAL A 29 28.25 29.71 11.14
CA VAL A 29 27.60 29.82 12.46
C VAL A 29 26.95 28.49 12.83
N SER A 30 26.71 28.26 14.11
CA SER A 30 26.08 27.05 14.64
C SER A 30 24.54 27.11 14.70
N GLY A 31 23.93 28.10 14.05
CA GLY A 31 22.51 28.38 14.21
C GLY A 31 22.13 29.82 13.88
N PHE A 32 20.88 30.03 13.45
CA PHE A 32 20.26 31.36 13.36
C PHE A 32 19.22 31.55 14.46
N SER A 33 19.15 32.74 15.04
CA SER A 33 18.07 33.08 15.97
C SER A 33 16.73 33.24 15.23
N MET A 34 15.61 32.92 15.88
CA MET A 34 14.28 33.15 15.28
C MET A 34 14.06 34.63 14.91
N GLU A 35 14.63 35.58 15.66
CA GLU A 35 14.60 37.02 15.26
C GLU A 35 15.33 37.29 13.93
N THR A 36 16.35 36.49 13.59
CA THR A 36 17.02 36.56 12.29
C THR A 36 16.16 35.91 11.22
N ILE A 37 15.56 34.75 11.52
CA ILE A 37 14.68 34.02 10.61
C ILE A 37 13.43 34.83 10.24
N ASP A 38 12.80 35.49 11.21
CA ASP A 38 11.61 36.33 11.02
C ASP A 38 11.88 37.57 10.15
N LYS A 39 13.15 37.90 9.93
CA LYS A 39 13.59 39.00 9.04
C LYS A 39 14.00 38.50 7.66
N ILE A 40 14.03 37.19 7.42
CA ILE A 40 14.26 36.63 6.09
C ILE A 40 13.07 36.99 5.22
N ASP A 41 13.36 37.64 4.10
CA ASP A 41 12.36 38.12 3.16
C ASP A 41 12.78 37.82 1.72
N SER A 42 11.79 37.48 0.90
CA SER A 42 11.94 37.01 -0.47
C SER A 42 10.87 37.63 -1.35
N GLU A 43 11.28 38.12 -2.52
CA GLU A 43 10.38 38.68 -3.53
C GLU A 43 10.36 37.74 -4.74
N ARG A 44 9.18 37.23 -5.09
CA ARG A 44 8.97 36.36 -6.25
C ARG A 44 8.46 37.15 -7.47
N GLU A 45 8.88 36.73 -8.66
CA GLU A 45 8.34 37.17 -9.95
C GLU A 45 7.01 36.49 -10.27
N GLN A 46 6.76 35.29 -9.72
CA GLN A 46 5.58 34.47 -9.95
C GLN A 46 5.16 33.76 -8.65
N SER A 47 3.85 33.58 -8.46
CA SER A 47 3.29 32.74 -7.39
C SER A 47 3.63 31.24 -7.65
N ALA A 48 3.04 30.34 -6.88
CA ALA A 48 3.20 28.91 -7.05
C ALA A 48 2.76 28.51 -8.46
N ILE A 49 3.50 27.60 -9.09
CA ILE A 49 3.19 27.13 -10.44
C ILE A 49 3.10 25.60 -10.47
N PRO A 50 2.26 25.02 -11.34
CA PRO A 50 2.24 23.57 -11.55
C PRO A 50 3.55 23.09 -12.20
N VAL A 51 4.19 22.08 -11.63
CA VAL A 51 5.46 21.52 -12.12
C VAL A 51 5.32 20.02 -12.33
N VAL A 52 5.89 19.51 -13.43
CA VAL A 52 6.14 18.08 -13.62
C VAL A 52 7.63 17.86 -13.78
N VAL A 53 8.21 16.98 -12.99
CA VAL A 53 9.64 16.65 -13.01
C VAL A 53 9.86 15.21 -13.47
N SER A 54 11.01 14.95 -14.08
CA SER A 54 11.36 13.59 -14.52
C SER A 54 11.62 12.69 -13.31
N GLU A 55 11.16 11.44 -13.36
CA GLU A 55 11.51 10.41 -12.38
C GLU A 55 13.02 10.06 -12.36
N ASP A 56 13.75 10.43 -13.43
CA ASP A 56 15.16 10.06 -13.62
C ASP A 56 16.10 10.60 -12.52
N ASN A 57 15.69 11.63 -11.78
CA ASN A 57 16.50 12.20 -10.71
C ASN A 57 15.63 12.70 -9.53
N PRO A 58 15.81 12.16 -8.33
CA PRO A 58 14.96 12.47 -7.18
C PRO A 58 15.15 13.92 -6.66
N PHE A 59 16.28 14.58 -6.94
CA PHE A 59 16.48 15.98 -6.54
C PHE A 59 15.52 16.95 -7.22
N TYR A 60 14.96 16.61 -8.38
CA TYR A 60 14.07 17.54 -9.07
C TYR A 60 12.81 17.84 -8.24
N ALA A 61 12.27 16.86 -7.53
CA ALA A 61 11.11 17.07 -6.65
C ALA A 61 11.45 17.99 -5.46
N LEU A 62 12.64 17.84 -4.86
CA LEU A 62 13.13 18.72 -3.79
C LEU A 62 13.27 20.17 -4.29
N ILE A 63 13.88 20.37 -5.46
CA ILE A 63 14.05 21.70 -6.07
C ILE A 63 12.68 22.33 -6.40
N ALA A 64 11.75 21.53 -6.90
CA ALA A 64 10.43 22.00 -7.32
C ALA A 64 9.45 22.21 -6.15
N THR A 65 9.71 21.65 -4.97
CA THR A 65 8.85 21.79 -3.79
C THR A 65 8.56 23.26 -3.42
N PRO A 66 9.56 24.15 -3.19
CA PRO A 66 9.31 25.58 -2.90
C PRO A 66 8.84 26.39 -4.12
N VAL A 67 8.86 25.79 -5.31
CA VAL A 67 8.30 26.37 -6.54
C VAL A 67 6.80 26.14 -6.61
N ALA A 68 6.36 24.93 -6.26
CA ALA A 68 4.98 24.50 -6.29
C ALA A 68 4.22 24.83 -4.99
N LEU A 69 4.92 24.98 -3.86
CA LEU A 69 4.33 25.23 -2.55
C LEU A 69 5.20 26.17 -1.71
N TYR A 70 4.66 27.29 -1.26
CA TYR A 70 5.37 28.19 -0.33
C TYR A 70 4.42 28.98 0.56
N TYR A 71 5.00 29.63 1.57
CA TYR A 71 4.28 30.48 2.53
C TYR A 71 4.82 31.90 2.54
N ASP A 72 3.95 32.90 2.50
CA ASP A 72 4.28 34.32 2.70
C ASP A 72 3.29 35.00 3.67
N GLU A 73 3.23 36.34 3.66
CA GLU A 73 2.30 37.11 4.51
C GLU A 73 0.82 36.87 4.18
N ASP A 74 0.50 36.50 2.93
CA ASP A 74 -0.87 36.22 2.47
C ASP A 74 -1.30 34.78 2.81
N GLY A 75 -0.37 33.92 3.22
CA GLY A 75 -0.62 32.55 3.66
C GLY A 75 0.04 31.51 2.77
N GLU A 76 -0.65 30.38 2.60
CA GLU A 76 -0.19 29.26 1.77
C GLU A 76 -0.49 29.50 0.28
N HIS A 77 0.49 29.20 -0.58
CA HIS A 77 0.33 29.15 -2.02
C HIS A 77 0.74 27.77 -2.51
N VAL A 78 -0.22 27.00 -3.05
CA VAL A 78 -0.01 25.60 -3.47
C VAL A 78 -0.44 25.36 -4.91
N ASN A 79 0.34 24.57 -5.65
CA ASN A 79 0.07 24.10 -7.01
C ASN A 79 0.64 22.68 -7.19
N ALA A 80 0.13 21.95 -8.19
CA ALA A 80 0.50 20.55 -8.39
C ALA A 80 2.00 20.34 -8.68
N LEU A 81 2.62 19.45 -7.91
CA LEU A 81 3.94 18.87 -8.19
C LEU A 81 3.78 17.38 -8.53
N LEU A 82 4.19 17.01 -9.74
CA LEU A 82 4.13 15.64 -10.23
C LEU A 82 5.53 15.13 -10.60
N VAL A 83 5.76 13.84 -10.38
CA VAL A 83 6.90 13.09 -10.93
C VAL A 83 6.37 12.28 -12.11
N GLU A 84 7.11 12.25 -13.22
CA GLU A 84 6.64 11.59 -14.45
C GLU A 84 7.78 10.90 -15.21
N ASN A 85 7.54 9.68 -15.68
CA ASN A 85 8.27 9.06 -16.76
C ASN A 85 7.81 9.66 -18.09
N PHE A 86 8.53 10.66 -18.59
CA PHE A 86 8.13 11.34 -19.83
C PHE A 86 8.11 10.46 -21.09
N LYS A 87 8.66 9.24 -21.05
CA LYS A 87 8.61 8.28 -22.17
C LYS A 87 7.36 7.42 -22.11
N ASN A 88 6.99 6.97 -20.92
CA ASN A 88 5.80 6.16 -20.69
C ASN A 88 5.11 6.57 -19.37
N PRO A 89 4.37 7.70 -19.34
CA PRO A 89 3.82 8.22 -18.10
C PRO A 89 2.80 7.25 -17.50
N SER A 90 2.82 7.11 -16.17
CA SER A 90 1.84 6.32 -15.43
C SER A 90 0.40 6.74 -15.77
N LYS A 91 -0.53 5.77 -15.75
CA LYS A 91 -1.97 6.03 -15.91
C LYS A 91 -2.49 6.93 -14.79
N ALA A 92 -1.95 6.81 -13.58
CA ALA A 92 -2.32 7.65 -12.43
C ALA A 92 -2.04 9.14 -12.71
N ILE A 93 -0.87 9.46 -13.28
CA ILE A 93 -0.50 10.82 -13.69
C ILE A 93 -1.42 11.36 -14.77
N LYS A 94 -1.64 10.58 -15.84
CA LYS A 94 -2.55 10.95 -16.94
C LYS A 94 -3.95 11.23 -16.43
N ARG A 95 -4.43 10.42 -15.49
CA ARG A 95 -5.75 10.57 -14.85
C ARG A 95 -5.84 11.87 -14.06
N PHE A 96 -4.86 12.15 -13.19
CA PHE A 96 -4.84 13.40 -12.42
C PHE A 96 -4.87 14.62 -13.34
N LYS A 97 -4.03 14.66 -14.39
CA LYS A 97 -4.03 15.75 -15.38
C LYS A 97 -5.38 15.90 -16.11
N GLY A 98 -6.15 14.82 -16.23
CA GLY A 98 -7.51 14.84 -16.76
C GLY A 98 -8.50 15.56 -15.84
N PHE A 99 -8.37 15.42 -14.52
CA PHE A 99 -9.20 16.11 -13.53
C PHE A 99 -8.71 17.53 -13.21
N TYR A 100 -7.40 17.75 -13.26
CA TYR A 100 -6.75 19.01 -12.96
C TYR A 100 -6.01 19.53 -14.19
N SER A 101 -6.74 20.27 -15.04
CA SER A 101 -6.18 20.82 -16.28
C SER A 101 -5.37 22.09 -15.98
N ALA A 102 -4.05 21.98 -16.08
CA ALA A 102 -3.13 23.10 -15.87
C ALA A 102 -2.00 23.15 -16.91
N SER A 103 -1.34 24.30 -17.02
CA SER A 103 -0.13 24.46 -17.84
C SER A 103 1.10 24.18 -17.00
N TYR A 104 1.63 22.96 -17.10
CA TYR A 104 2.76 22.51 -16.30
C TYR A 104 4.10 23.02 -16.84
N LYS A 105 4.97 23.44 -15.92
CA LYS A 105 6.40 23.60 -16.20
C LYS A 105 7.05 22.21 -16.15
N GLU A 106 7.51 21.74 -17.30
CA GLU A 106 8.15 20.43 -17.41
C GLU A 106 9.67 20.51 -17.23
N ILE A 107 10.21 19.66 -16.36
CA ILE A 107 11.65 19.44 -16.15
C ILE A 107 11.99 18.02 -16.60
N ARG A 108 12.39 17.86 -17.86
CA ARG A 108 12.59 16.55 -18.50
C ARG A 108 13.98 15.95 -18.30
N GLY A 109 14.93 16.70 -17.76
CA GLY A 109 16.31 16.24 -17.55
C GLY A 109 17.32 17.39 -17.42
N GLY A 110 18.59 17.03 -17.18
CA GLY A 110 19.70 17.97 -16.95
C GLY A 110 20.34 17.78 -15.57
N ALA A 111 21.54 18.31 -15.33
CA ALA A 111 22.12 18.25 -13.99
C ALA A 111 21.21 18.99 -12.98
N PRO A 112 21.01 18.48 -11.74
CA PRO A 112 20.25 19.17 -10.70
C PRO A 112 20.70 20.62 -10.46
N GLU A 113 21.99 20.91 -10.64
CA GLU A 113 22.54 22.28 -10.62
C GLU A 113 21.91 23.19 -11.67
N ASN A 114 21.79 22.73 -12.92
CA ASN A 114 21.19 23.55 -13.98
C ASN A 114 19.68 23.75 -13.76
N VAL A 115 18.99 22.71 -13.29
CA VAL A 115 17.56 22.77 -12.99
C VAL A 115 17.28 23.75 -11.86
N SER A 116 18.04 23.69 -10.76
CA SER A 116 17.89 24.62 -9.65
C SER A 116 18.24 26.06 -10.03
N ILE A 117 19.27 26.28 -10.85
CA ILE A 117 19.57 27.59 -11.44
C ILE A 117 18.40 28.11 -12.28
N GLU A 118 17.78 27.26 -13.10
CA GLU A 118 16.64 27.68 -13.91
C GLU A 118 15.44 28.08 -13.06
N LEU A 119 15.06 27.24 -12.10
CA LEU A 119 13.90 27.46 -11.23
C LEU A 119 14.11 28.62 -10.25
N SER A 120 15.35 28.90 -9.84
CA SER A 120 15.67 30.06 -9.00
C SER A 120 15.27 31.41 -9.60
N LYS A 121 15.04 31.48 -10.92
CA LYS A 121 14.58 32.70 -11.61
C LYS A 121 13.16 33.11 -11.26
N ILE A 122 12.41 32.26 -10.55
CA ILE A 122 11.12 32.60 -9.96
C ILE A 122 11.29 33.65 -8.85
N TRP A 123 12.46 33.73 -8.23
CA TRP A 123 12.78 34.75 -7.24
C TRP A 123 13.48 35.94 -7.91
N LYS A 124 12.97 37.14 -7.64
CA LYS A 124 13.63 38.40 -7.98
C LYS A 124 14.72 38.73 -6.95
N ARG A 125 14.44 38.46 -5.68
CA ARG A 125 15.36 38.59 -4.53
C ARG A 125 15.04 37.50 -3.51
N SER A 126 16.05 37.00 -2.83
CA SER A 126 15.90 36.09 -1.68
C SER A 126 17.01 36.36 -0.68
N ASP A 127 16.67 36.69 0.56
CA ASP A 127 17.67 36.92 1.61
C ASP A 127 18.34 35.63 2.08
N ALA A 128 17.70 34.48 1.87
CA ALA A 128 18.28 33.18 2.19
C ALA A 128 18.09 32.16 1.06
N VAL A 129 18.84 31.05 1.11
CA VAL A 129 18.70 29.89 0.21
C VAL A 129 19.00 28.60 0.98
N LEU A 130 18.46 27.48 0.48
CA LEU A 130 18.88 26.14 0.88
C LEU A 130 19.84 25.59 -0.17
N LEU A 131 21.06 25.23 0.25
CA LEU A 131 22.06 24.58 -0.60
C LEU A 131 22.13 23.10 -0.25
N ILE A 132 22.05 22.24 -1.25
CA ILE A 132 22.09 20.79 -1.10
C ILE A 132 23.23 20.24 -1.97
N GLU A 133 24.08 19.40 -1.39
CA GLU A 133 25.12 18.69 -2.14
C GLU A 133 24.48 17.67 -3.10
N ASP A 134 24.95 17.61 -4.35
CA ASP A 134 24.50 16.62 -5.35
C ASP A 134 25.15 15.25 -5.07
N SER A 135 24.80 14.68 -3.90
CA SER A 135 25.31 13.42 -3.35
C SER A 135 24.22 12.70 -2.54
N GLN A 136 24.42 11.41 -2.24
CA GLN A 136 23.48 10.66 -1.40
C GLN A 136 23.33 11.30 0.00
N HIS A 137 24.43 11.73 0.62
CA HIS A 137 24.39 12.41 1.91
C HIS A 137 23.68 13.77 1.83
N GLY A 138 23.89 14.52 0.75
CA GLY A 138 23.13 15.75 0.49
C GLY A 138 21.65 15.49 0.32
N TYR A 139 21.27 14.40 -0.36
CA TYR A 139 19.87 13.98 -0.52
C TYR A 139 19.20 13.62 0.81
N GLU A 140 19.88 12.84 1.66
CA GLU A 140 19.41 12.44 3.00
C GLU A 140 19.02 13.65 3.86
N LEU A 141 19.95 14.61 3.99
CA LEU A 141 19.70 15.86 4.72
C LEU A 141 18.70 16.76 3.97
N GLY A 142 18.77 16.76 2.64
CA GLY A 142 17.97 17.58 1.75
C GLY A 142 16.48 17.28 1.83
N ILE A 143 16.09 16.00 1.93
CA ILE A 143 14.70 15.61 2.14
C ILE A 143 14.16 16.28 3.41
N THR A 144 14.85 16.12 4.54
CA THR A 144 14.42 16.66 5.83
C THR A 144 14.41 18.19 5.84
N ALA A 145 15.35 18.84 5.16
CA ALA A 145 15.50 20.30 5.17
C ALA A 145 14.63 21.03 4.13
N THR A 146 14.23 20.39 3.03
CA THR A 146 13.49 21.05 1.94
C THR A 146 12.20 21.76 2.39
N PRO A 147 11.41 21.26 3.37
CA PRO A 147 10.26 22.01 3.90
C PRO A 147 10.61 23.43 4.39
N ILE A 148 11.82 23.66 4.92
CA ILE A 148 12.31 25.00 5.30
C ILE A 148 12.21 25.96 4.12
N ALA A 149 12.53 25.48 2.91
CA ALA A 149 12.50 26.31 1.72
C ALA A 149 11.10 26.82 1.38
N SER A 150 10.09 25.96 1.57
CA SER A 150 8.68 26.33 1.42
C SER A 150 8.22 27.27 2.52
N TYR A 151 8.55 26.97 3.78
CA TYR A 151 8.14 27.78 4.93
C TYR A 151 8.77 29.17 4.93
N LEU A 152 9.99 29.32 4.42
CA LEU A 152 10.69 30.62 4.34
C LEU A 152 10.59 31.28 2.96
N ASN A 153 9.91 30.65 2.00
CA ASN A 153 9.83 31.14 0.61
C ASN A 153 11.22 31.43 0.00
N ILE A 154 12.13 30.45 0.05
CA ILE A 154 13.50 30.58 -0.46
C ILE A 154 13.81 29.53 -1.53
N PRO A 155 14.71 29.81 -2.48
CA PRO A 155 15.07 28.83 -3.51
C PRO A 155 15.98 27.73 -2.94
N VAL A 156 15.87 26.56 -3.56
CA VAL A 156 16.76 25.41 -3.36
C VAL A 156 17.77 25.36 -4.50
N PHE A 157 19.05 25.22 -4.16
CA PHE A 157 20.13 24.94 -5.10
C PHE A 157 20.76 23.60 -4.80
N VAL A 158 20.90 22.76 -5.83
CA VAL A 158 21.62 21.48 -5.74
C VAL A 158 22.92 21.62 -6.52
N THR A 159 24.07 21.41 -5.90
CA THR A 159 25.38 21.60 -6.56
C THR A 159 26.47 20.78 -5.88
N ASN A 160 27.58 20.55 -6.59
CA ASN A 160 28.81 20.01 -6.00
C ASN A 160 29.86 21.10 -5.71
N ASP A 161 29.65 22.33 -6.19
CA ASP A 161 30.57 23.45 -5.99
C ASP A 161 29.81 24.79 -5.97
N THR A 162 29.70 25.39 -4.78
CA THR A 162 29.06 26.69 -4.56
C THR A 162 29.61 27.80 -5.48
N ASN A 163 30.85 27.67 -5.99
CA ASN A 163 31.42 28.64 -6.93
C ASN A 163 30.64 28.74 -8.24
N ASN A 164 30.02 27.65 -8.70
CA ASN A 164 29.21 27.62 -9.92
C ASN A 164 27.97 28.53 -9.81
N ILE A 165 27.40 28.63 -8.60
CA ILE A 165 26.17 29.40 -8.34
C ILE A 165 26.43 30.74 -7.63
N ARG A 166 27.66 31.01 -7.18
CA ARG A 166 28.02 32.21 -6.39
C ARG A 166 27.61 33.53 -7.04
N GLY A 167 27.70 33.62 -8.37
CA GLY A 167 27.23 34.81 -9.11
C GLY A 167 25.72 35.01 -9.04
N ILE A 168 24.95 33.92 -8.98
CA ILE A 168 23.49 33.92 -8.86
C ILE A 168 23.08 34.29 -7.43
N LEU A 169 23.73 33.71 -6.42
CA LEU A 169 23.49 34.04 -5.01
C LEU A 169 23.65 35.56 -4.75
N LYS A 170 24.72 36.16 -5.29
CA LYS A 170 24.92 37.61 -5.22
C LYS A 170 23.84 38.42 -5.93
N LYS A 171 23.37 37.95 -7.09
CA LYS A 171 22.32 38.61 -7.86
C LYS A 171 20.98 38.57 -7.12
N LEU A 172 20.68 37.46 -6.45
CA LEU A 172 19.49 37.30 -5.60
C LEU A 172 19.59 38.07 -4.28
N GLY A 173 20.77 38.56 -3.90
CA GLY A 173 20.96 39.33 -2.67
C GLY A 173 21.05 38.46 -1.42
N VAL A 174 21.47 37.20 -1.55
CA VAL A 174 21.52 36.21 -0.47
C VAL A 174 22.47 36.66 0.64
N LYS A 175 21.95 36.66 1.87
CA LYS A 175 22.67 36.98 3.12
C LYS A 175 22.89 35.75 3.99
N TYR A 176 21.98 34.79 3.92
CA TYR A 176 21.98 33.58 4.74
C TYR A 176 21.96 32.32 3.86
N THR A 177 22.72 31.29 4.23
CA THR A 177 22.64 29.98 3.57
C THR A 177 22.48 28.86 4.57
N PHE A 178 21.46 28.04 4.36
CA PHE A 178 21.35 26.72 4.98
C PHE A 178 22.05 25.70 4.08
N ILE A 179 22.86 24.80 4.65
CA ILE A 179 23.61 23.81 3.86
C ILE A 179 23.32 22.39 4.34
N CYS A 180 22.97 21.54 3.39
CA CYS A 180 22.87 20.09 3.50
C CYS A 180 24.05 19.46 2.74
N GLY A 181 24.96 18.80 3.45
CA GLY A 181 26.16 18.19 2.89
C GLY A 181 27.41 19.08 2.95
N ASN A 182 28.45 18.71 2.21
CA ASN A 182 29.80 19.28 2.34
C ASN A 182 30.12 20.36 1.28
N LEU A 183 29.34 21.45 1.27
CA LEU A 183 29.52 22.58 0.36
C LEU A 183 30.17 23.80 1.03
N GLU A 184 30.92 24.62 0.29
CA GLU A 184 31.39 25.91 0.78
C GLU A 184 30.21 26.89 1.02
N GLY A 185 30.33 27.70 2.08
CA GLY A 185 29.32 28.70 2.43
C GLY A 185 29.26 29.94 1.54
N HIS A 186 28.19 30.71 1.72
CA HIS A 186 28.03 32.05 1.16
C HIS A 186 27.48 33.02 2.21
N ALA A 187 28.13 34.18 2.36
CA ALA A 187 27.78 35.17 3.38
C ALA A 187 27.74 34.56 4.79
N MET A 188 26.58 34.53 5.46
CA MET A 188 26.42 33.89 6.78
C MET A 188 25.80 32.50 6.61
N THR A 189 26.47 31.47 7.08
CA THR A 189 26.16 30.08 6.73
C THR A 189 25.87 29.24 7.96
N TRP A 190 24.77 28.50 7.94
CA TRP A 190 24.51 27.42 8.88
C TRP A 190 24.48 26.10 8.12
N ARG A 191 25.39 25.20 8.46
CA ARG A 191 25.42 23.84 7.93
C ARG A 191 24.77 22.89 8.92
N PHE A 192 23.84 22.08 8.43
CA PHE A 192 23.26 21.02 9.22
C PHE A 192 24.20 19.80 9.25
N GLU A 193 24.47 19.29 10.44
CA GLU A 193 25.30 18.10 10.64
C GLU A 193 24.48 16.80 10.46
N ASN A 194 23.19 16.83 10.78
CA ASN A 194 22.29 15.68 10.76
C ASN A 194 20.80 16.10 10.73
N GLU A 195 19.92 15.11 10.56
CA GLU A 195 18.46 15.26 10.51
C GLU A 195 17.87 15.76 11.82
N GLU A 196 18.48 15.45 12.97
CA GLU A 196 18.00 15.92 14.27
C GLU A 196 18.13 17.44 14.41
N GLU A 197 19.25 18.02 13.95
CA GLU A 197 19.47 19.46 13.96
C GLU A 197 18.44 20.19 13.06
N ILE A 198 18.17 19.64 11.88
CA ILE A 198 17.14 20.14 10.96
C ILE A 198 15.77 20.09 11.63
N ASN A 199 15.43 18.97 12.25
CA ASN A 199 14.14 18.78 12.91
C ASN A 199 13.94 19.73 14.09
N ASN A 200 14.96 19.93 14.92
CA ASN A 200 14.90 20.91 16.01
C ASN A 200 14.64 22.33 15.46
N PHE A 201 15.32 22.71 14.38
CA PHE A 201 15.11 24.01 13.73
C PHE A 201 13.69 24.15 13.16
N ILE A 202 13.19 23.13 12.46
CA ILE A 202 11.84 23.14 11.88
C ILE A 202 10.78 23.23 12.98
N ILE A 203 10.94 22.52 14.10
CA ILE A 203 10.01 22.61 15.24
C ILE A 203 9.89 24.05 15.74
N ASP A 204 11.02 24.72 15.95
CA ASP A 204 11.02 26.12 16.41
C ASP A 204 10.41 27.06 15.36
N LEU A 205 10.74 26.85 14.09
CA LEU A 205 10.20 27.62 12.97
C LEU A 205 8.68 27.49 12.86
N LEU A 206 8.16 26.26 12.90
CA LEU A 206 6.73 25.98 12.77
C LEU A 206 5.95 26.50 13.97
N LYS A 207 6.46 26.30 15.20
CA LYS A 207 5.83 26.86 16.41
C LYS A 207 5.79 28.38 16.39
N ASN A 208 6.85 29.03 15.89
CA ASN A 208 6.87 30.49 15.77
C ASN A 208 5.91 30.99 14.67
N LYS A 209 5.83 30.29 13.53
CA LYS A 209 5.09 30.74 12.35
C LYS A 209 3.61 30.34 12.34
N PHE A 210 3.30 29.12 12.77
CA PHE A 210 1.96 28.51 12.67
C PHE A 210 1.35 28.14 14.02
N GLY A 211 2.16 28.02 15.07
CA GLY A 211 1.70 27.77 16.45
C GLY A 211 1.55 26.30 16.84
N ASP A 212 1.42 25.40 15.87
CA ASP A 212 1.21 23.95 16.06
C ASP A 212 1.91 23.15 14.95
N ILE A 213 2.12 21.86 15.20
CA ILE A 213 2.62 20.83 14.28
C ILE A 213 1.75 19.57 14.50
N ASP A 214 0.86 19.29 13.55
CA ASP A 214 -0.09 18.19 13.61
C ASP A 214 0.16 17.11 12.52
N TYR A 215 1.34 17.13 11.90
CA TYR A 215 1.72 16.19 10.85
C TYR A 215 3.20 15.79 10.87
N VAL A 216 3.45 14.47 10.80
CA VAL A 216 4.79 13.88 10.68
C VAL A 216 4.83 12.93 9.49
N THR A 217 5.83 13.08 8.62
CA THR A 217 6.12 12.09 7.57
C THR A 217 7.33 11.25 7.96
N ILE A 218 7.21 9.93 7.93
CA ILE A 218 8.30 8.97 8.07
C ILE A 218 8.71 8.49 6.68
N THR A 219 10.00 8.55 6.35
CA THR A 219 10.52 8.13 5.05
C THR A 219 11.93 7.55 5.18
N ASN A 220 12.43 6.90 4.12
CA ASN A 220 13.79 6.41 4.05
C ASN A 220 14.46 6.86 2.73
N PRO A 221 15.57 7.63 2.77
CA PRO A 221 16.28 8.10 1.58
C PRO A 221 17.01 7.01 0.77
N LEU A 222 17.09 5.77 1.26
CA LEU A 222 17.69 4.65 0.51
C LEU A 222 16.80 4.14 -0.62
N ASP A 223 15.55 4.58 -0.69
CA ASP A 223 14.60 4.16 -1.72
C ASP A 223 14.95 4.63 -3.15
N VAL A 224 15.97 5.49 -3.28
CA VAL A 224 16.56 5.90 -4.56
C VAL A 224 17.73 5.00 -5.00
N THR A 225 18.17 4.07 -4.13
CA THR A 225 19.34 3.21 -4.36
C THR A 225 18.92 1.77 -4.61
N ASN A 226 19.07 1.33 -5.86
CA ASN A 226 18.81 -0.05 -6.27
C ASN A 226 20.02 -0.95 -6.06
N VAL A 227 19.80 -2.26 -5.87
CA VAL A 227 20.88 -3.24 -5.78
C VAL A 227 21.58 -3.42 -7.13
N ASN A 228 22.88 -3.73 -7.11
CA ASN A 228 23.62 -4.00 -8.33
C ASN A 228 23.63 -5.50 -8.64
N VAL A 229 23.27 -5.85 -9.88
CA VAL A 229 23.44 -7.23 -10.38
C VAL A 229 24.91 -7.46 -10.75
N LEU A 230 25.57 -8.35 -10.01
CA LEU A 230 26.98 -8.69 -10.16
C LEU A 230 27.20 -9.85 -11.15
N ASN A 231 26.25 -10.78 -11.20
CA ASN A 231 26.26 -11.96 -12.08
C ASN A 231 24.83 -12.47 -12.26
N GLU A 232 24.54 -13.20 -13.33
CA GLU A 232 23.23 -13.80 -13.55
C GLU A 232 23.32 -15.17 -14.24
N THR A 233 22.38 -16.06 -13.90
CA THR A 233 22.07 -17.28 -14.66
C THR A 233 20.62 -17.23 -15.12
N TYR A 234 20.36 -17.82 -16.28
CA TYR A 234 19.05 -17.77 -16.94
C TYR A 234 18.51 -19.16 -17.20
N TYR A 235 17.23 -19.35 -16.89
CA TYR A 235 16.46 -20.55 -17.16
C TYR A 235 15.19 -20.17 -17.91
N GLU A 236 14.85 -20.94 -18.93
CA GLU A 236 13.61 -20.80 -19.68
C GLU A 236 12.98 -22.18 -19.84
N PHE A 237 11.72 -22.28 -19.44
CA PHE A 237 10.93 -23.49 -19.53
C PHE A 237 9.69 -23.19 -20.36
N GLN A 238 9.39 -24.08 -21.29
CA GLN A 238 8.15 -24.08 -22.02
C GLN A 238 7.49 -25.43 -21.83
N ASN A 239 6.30 -25.45 -21.24
CA ASN A 239 5.65 -26.69 -20.84
C ASN A 239 4.13 -26.62 -21.00
N VAL A 240 3.46 -27.77 -20.92
CA VAL A 240 2.01 -27.90 -21.05
C VAL A 240 1.44 -28.40 -19.73
N THR A 241 0.36 -27.79 -19.27
CA THR A 241 -0.39 -28.19 -18.06
C THR A 241 -1.82 -28.53 -18.40
N ALA A 242 -2.34 -29.58 -17.76
CA ALA A 242 -3.78 -29.81 -17.71
C ALA A 242 -4.46 -28.71 -16.86
N SER A 243 -5.69 -28.34 -17.23
CA SER A 243 -6.52 -27.48 -16.40
C SER A 243 -6.89 -28.19 -15.10
N ALA A 244 -6.79 -27.48 -13.98
CA ALA A 244 -7.16 -27.92 -12.65
C ALA A 244 -8.64 -27.70 -12.32
N ASP A 245 -9.40 -27.02 -13.19
CA ASP A 245 -10.81 -26.72 -12.96
C ASP A 245 -11.67 -27.99 -13.01
N ILE A 246 -12.63 -28.11 -12.10
CA ILE A 246 -13.61 -29.21 -12.10
C ILE A 246 -14.82 -28.84 -12.92
N LEU A 247 -14.63 -28.97 -14.22
CA LEU A 247 -15.67 -28.94 -15.24
C LEU A 247 -15.70 -30.31 -15.95
N PRO A 248 -16.84 -30.73 -16.55
CA PRO A 248 -16.98 -32.10 -17.08
C PRO A 248 -15.88 -32.52 -18.07
N ALA A 249 -15.46 -31.64 -18.98
CA ALA A 249 -14.37 -31.95 -19.92
C ALA A 249 -13.01 -32.08 -19.22
N GLN A 250 -12.70 -31.18 -18.30
CA GLN A 250 -11.46 -31.16 -17.52
C GLN A 250 -11.34 -32.39 -16.63
N LEU A 251 -12.42 -32.78 -15.94
CA LEU A 251 -12.46 -33.99 -15.12
C LEU A 251 -12.20 -35.25 -15.94
N LEU A 252 -12.80 -35.35 -17.14
CA LEU A 252 -12.53 -36.46 -18.06
C LEU A 252 -11.06 -36.45 -18.51
N ASN A 253 -10.50 -35.28 -18.79
CA ASN A 253 -9.09 -35.14 -19.15
C ASN A 253 -8.16 -35.58 -18.01
N ILE A 254 -8.42 -35.17 -16.76
CA ILE A 254 -7.63 -35.57 -15.60
C ILE A 254 -7.67 -37.09 -15.40
N ILE A 255 -8.86 -37.70 -15.40
CA ILE A 255 -9.03 -39.13 -15.12
C ILE A 255 -8.48 -39.99 -16.26
N PHE A 256 -8.87 -39.71 -17.51
CA PHE A 256 -8.55 -40.58 -18.64
C PHE A 256 -7.29 -40.14 -19.39
N GLY A 257 -6.99 -38.84 -19.43
CA GLY A 257 -5.80 -38.32 -20.10
C GLY A 257 -4.52 -38.72 -19.39
N GLY A 258 -4.49 -38.73 -18.05
CA GLY A 258 -3.33 -39.22 -17.29
C GLY A 258 -3.07 -40.72 -17.48
N ILE A 259 -4.11 -41.54 -17.57
CA ILE A 259 -4.00 -42.99 -17.83
C ILE A 259 -3.54 -43.26 -19.27
N ALA A 260 -3.98 -42.44 -20.22
CA ALA A 260 -3.67 -42.59 -21.64
C ALA A 260 -2.36 -41.90 -22.08
N GLY A 261 -1.67 -41.20 -21.17
CA GLY A 261 -0.48 -40.40 -21.49
C GLY A 261 -0.77 -39.21 -22.42
N LEU A 262 -2.00 -38.67 -22.36
CA LEU A 262 -2.48 -37.54 -23.18
C LEU A 262 -2.36 -36.19 -22.46
N ASN A 263 -1.94 -36.17 -21.20
CA ASN A 263 -1.50 -34.97 -20.49
C ASN A 263 -0.33 -35.31 -19.54
N ASP A 264 0.54 -34.34 -19.29
CA ASP A 264 1.78 -34.48 -18.50
C ASP A 264 1.56 -34.24 -16.99
N GLY A 265 0.31 -34.23 -16.54
CA GLY A 265 -0.10 -33.98 -15.16
C GLY A 265 -0.74 -32.61 -14.91
N LEU A 266 -1.20 -32.40 -13.67
CA LEU A 266 -1.82 -31.14 -13.21
C LEU A 266 -0.81 -30.01 -13.01
N PHE A 267 0.45 -30.35 -12.71
CA PHE A 267 1.50 -29.40 -12.39
C PHE A 267 2.63 -29.47 -13.42
N GLY A 268 3.01 -28.31 -13.95
CA GLY A 268 4.25 -28.14 -14.70
C GLY A 268 5.40 -27.99 -13.71
N ILE A 269 6.28 -29.00 -13.61
CA ILE A 269 7.40 -29.02 -12.67
C ILE A 269 8.67 -28.58 -13.39
N ASN A 270 9.28 -27.49 -12.91
CA ASN A 270 10.48 -26.89 -13.50
C ASN A 270 11.55 -26.76 -12.42
N LYS A 271 12.79 -27.12 -12.72
CA LYS A 271 13.90 -27.08 -11.74
C LYS A 271 14.97 -26.12 -12.18
N PHE A 272 15.41 -25.26 -11.26
CA PHE A 272 16.51 -24.33 -11.46
C PHE A 272 17.46 -24.36 -10.26
N VAL A 273 18.64 -23.76 -10.39
CA VAL A 273 19.69 -23.85 -9.36
C VAL A 273 20.12 -22.44 -8.96
N ILE A 274 20.20 -22.20 -7.64
CA ILE A 274 20.92 -21.06 -7.09
C ILE A 274 22.37 -21.49 -6.83
N PRO A 275 23.38 -20.84 -7.45
CA PRO A 275 24.79 -21.21 -7.27
C PRO A 275 25.31 -21.00 -5.84
N GLU A 276 26.26 -21.84 -5.43
CA GLU A 276 26.88 -21.83 -4.09
C GLU A 276 27.57 -20.49 -3.73
N ASP A 277 28.06 -19.74 -4.73
CA ASP A 277 28.76 -18.47 -4.49
C ASP A 277 27.81 -17.26 -4.42
N TYR A 278 26.49 -17.48 -4.53
CA TYR A 278 25.49 -16.41 -4.49
C TYR A 278 25.03 -16.24 -3.04
N LYS A 279 25.74 -15.38 -2.29
CA LYS A 279 25.35 -14.99 -0.93
C LYS A 279 23.95 -14.37 -0.91
N TYR A 280 23.68 -13.47 -1.84
CA TYR A 280 22.37 -12.90 -2.09
C TYR A 280 21.96 -13.23 -3.54
N ALA A 281 20.85 -13.95 -3.66
CA ALA A 281 20.29 -14.34 -4.95
C ALA A 281 18.91 -13.69 -5.12
N ARG A 282 18.81 -12.72 -6.02
CA ARG A 282 17.51 -12.22 -6.48
C ARG A 282 16.95 -13.18 -7.52
N LEU A 283 15.77 -13.70 -7.26
CA LEU A 283 14.95 -14.38 -8.26
C LEU A 283 14.10 -13.33 -8.96
N SER A 284 14.25 -13.22 -10.28
CA SER A 284 13.41 -12.39 -11.14
C SER A 284 12.71 -13.30 -12.14
N ILE A 285 11.39 -13.39 -12.02
CA ILE A 285 10.58 -14.46 -12.59
C ILE A 285 9.48 -13.88 -13.46
N ASP A 286 9.42 -14.32 -14.73
CA ASP A 286 8.31 -14.03 -15.63
C ASP A 286 7.53 -15.33 -15.91
N LEU A 287 6.24 -15.33 -15.62
CA LEU A 287 5.33 -16.40 -16.04
C LEU A 287 4.34 -15.84 -17.06
N ILE A 288 4.26 -16.47 -18.22
CA ILE A 288 3.45 -16.05 -19.36
C ILE A 288 2.50 -17.20 -19.73
N ASN A 289 1.21 -16.88 -19.87
CA ASN A 289 0.22 -17.79 -20.40
C ASN A 289 0.22 -17.72 -21.93
N ASP A 290 0.83 -18.71 -22.58
CA ASP A 290 0.90 -18.77 -24.05
C ASP A 290 -0.50 -18.98 -24.69
N ASN A 291 -1.51 -19.35 -23.88
CA ASN A 291 -2.91 -19.42 -24.26
C ASN A 291 -3.73 -18.29 -23.63
N SER A 292 -3.34 -17.04 -23.93
CA SER A 292 -4.05 -15.84 -23.45
C SER A 292 -5.39 -15.57 -24.16
N GLU A 293 -5.68 -16.27 -25.26
CA GLU A 293 -7.00 -16.18 -25.94
C GLU A 293 -8.12 -16.49 -24.94
N TYR A 294 -9.03 -15.53 -24.78
CA TYR A 294 -10.22 -15.58 -23.94
C TYR A 294 -10.02 -15.46 -22.42
N VAL A 295 -8.82 -15.08 -21.97
CA VAL A 295 -8.58 -14.78 -20.53
C VAL A 295 -9.50 -13.67 -20.04
N SER A 296 -9.76 -12.65 -20.86
CA SER A 296 -10.71 -11.58 -20.54
C SER A 296 -12.12 -12.11 -20.28
N GLU A 297 -12.61 -13.04 -21.10
CA GLU A 297 -13.99 -13.52 -21.08
C GLU A 297 -14.22 -14.67 -20.09
N LEU A 298 -13.20 -15.48 -19.83
CA LEU A 298 -13.30 -16.69 -18.99
C LEU A 298 -12.67 -16.54 -17.61
N GLY A 299 -11.71 -15.62 -17.45
CA GLY A 299 -10.97 -15.44 -16.20
C GLY A 299 -9.87 -16.48 -15.95
N ASP A 300 -9.46 -17.23 -16.97
CA ASP A 300 -8.38 -18.21 -16.91
C ASP A 300 -7.09 -17.59 -16.32
N ASP A 301 -6.33 -18.37 -15.56
CA ASP A 301 -5.07 -17.92 -14.98
C ASP A 301 -4.08 -19.07 -14.69
N LEU A 302 -2.83 -18.69 -14.41
CA LEU A 302 -1.77 -19.60 -14.00
C LEU A 302 -1.31 -19.27 -12.59
N ILE A 303 -1.23 -20.28 -11.73
CA ILE A 303 -0.74 -20.18 -10.35
C ILE A 303 0.68 -20.73 -10.31
N MET A 304 1.59 -20.02 -9.65
CA MET A 304 2.99 -20.39 -9.48
C MET A 304 3.33 -20.59 -8.01
N LEU A 305 4.01 -21.71 -7.72
CA LEU A 305 4.65 -21.98 -6.44
C LEU A 305 6.14 -22.24 -6.64
N ILE A 306 6.99 -21.67 -5.79
CA ILE A 306 8.43 -21.98 -5.78
C ILE A 306 8.79 -22.58 -4.43
N TYR A 307 9.45 -23.74 -4.47
CA TYR A 307 9.94 -24.46 -3.31
C TYR A 307 11.47 -24.40 -3.23
N SER A 308 11.97 -24.21 -2.02
CA SER A 308 13.37 -24.27 -1.65
C SER A 308 13.93 -25.70 -1.75
N PRO A 309 15.26 -25.88 -1.64
CA PRO A 309 15.88 -27.21 -1.59
C PRO A 309 15.41 -28.07 -0.40
N ASP A 310 14.83 -27.45 0.63
CA ASP A 310 14.31 -28.11 1.83
C ASP A 310 12.79 -28.34 1.75
N ASP A 311 12.20 -28.22 0.55
CA ASP A 311 10.77 -28.34 0.28
C ASP A 311 9.88 -27.30 1.00
N GLU A 312 10.47 -26.19 1.47
CA GLU A 312 9.72 -25.03 1.97
C GLU A 312 9.22 -24.20 0.78
N ALA A 313 7.94 -23.88 0.72
CA ALA A 313 7.44 -22.92 -0.26
C ALA A 313 8.05 -21.54 0.06
N TYR A 314 8.43 -20.75 -0.95
CA TYR A 314 8.98 -19.38 -0.87
C TYR A 314 8.20 -18.36 -1.73
N VAL A 315 7.45 -18.83 -2.74
CA VAL A 315 6.59 -17.97 -3.56
C VAL A 315 5.24 -18.65 -3.76
N TYR A 316 4.16 -17.86 -3.67
CA TYR A 316 2.82 -18.20 -4.12
C TYR A 316 2.24 -17.00 -4.86
N THR A 317 1.97 -17.12 -6.15
CA THR A 317 1.41 -16.03 -6.96
C THR A 317 0.60 -16.54 -8.14
N SER A 318 -0.01 -15.64 -8.90
CA SER A 318 -0.80 -15.97 -10.09
C SER A 318 -0.64 -14.90 -11.18
N THR A 319 -0.88 -15.24 -12.45
CA THR A 319 -1.04 -14.23 -13.52
C THR A 319 -2.17 -13.24 -13.24
N SER A 320 -3.15 -13.60 -12.41
CA SER A 320 -4.15 -12.67 -11.86
C SER A 320 -3.56 -11.55 -10.99
N ALA A 321 -2.35 -11.74 -10.44
CA ALA A 321 -1.57 -10.75 -9.72
C ALA A 321 -0.63 -9.94 -10.60
N GLY A 322 -0.59 -10.19 -11.91
CA GLY A 322 0.30 -9.51 -12.84
C GLY A 322 -0.36 -8.37 -13.60
N ILE A 323 0.46 -7.54 -14.24
CA ILE A 323 0.02 -6.51 -15.19
C ILE A 323 0.00 -7.14 -16.61
N PRO A 324 -1.18 -7.32 -17.22
CA PRO A 324 -1.31 -7.92 -18.54
C PRO A 324 -0.95 -6.92 -19.66
N GLU A 325 -0.74 -7.43 -20.87
CA GLU A 325 -0.81 -6.60 -22.08
C GLU A 325 -2.26 -6.57 -22.59
N VAL A 326 -2.78 -5.36 -22.82
CA VAL A 326 -4.19 -5.13 -23.20
C VAL A 326 -4.26 -4.39 -24.52
N GLU A 327 -5.05 -4.91 -25.46
CA GLU A 327 -5.39 -4.25 -26.72
C GLU A 327 -6.91 -4.17 -26.89
N ASN A 328 -7.44 -2.99 -27.19
CA ASN A 328 -8.89 -2.75 -27.35
C ASN A 328 -9.77 -3.17 -26.15
N GLY A 329 -9.20 -3.26 -24.95
CA GLY A 329 -9.89 -3.70 -23.74
C GLY A 329 -9.73 -5.20 -23.43
N ASP A 330 -9.16 -5.97 -24.34
CA ASP A 330 -8.94 -7.41 -24.18
C ASP A 330 -7.50 -7.73 -23.80
N ILE A 331 -7.32 -8.72 -22.93
CA ILE A 331 -6.01 -9.24 -22.53
C ILE A 331 -5.45 -10.05 -23.70
N VAL A 332 -4.37 -9.55 -24.31
CA VAL A 332 -3.66 -10.25 -25.40
C VAL A 332 -2.47 -11.05 -24.89
N VAL A 333 -1.86 -10.64 -23.77
CA VAL A 333 -0.83 -11.41 -23.05
C VAL A 333 -1.12 -11.36 -21.55
N ASP A 334 -1.52 -12.50 -21.01
CA ASP A 334 -1.67 -12.74 -19.57
C ASP A 334 -0.33 -13.19 -19.00
N LYS A 335 0.21 -12.40 -18.05
CA LYS A 335 1.55 -12.58 -17.52
C LYS A 335 1.68 -12.02 -16.11
N ILE A 336 2.69 -12.49 -15.39
CA ILE A 336 3.17 -11.90 -14.15
C ILE A 336 4.68 -11.81 -14.14
N HIS A 337 5.17 -10.69 -13.60
CA HIS A 337 6.53 -10.51 -13.13
C HIS A 337 6.54 -10.55 -11.60
N TYR A 338 7.48 -11.29 -11.02
CA TYR A 338 7.65 -11.43 -9.57
C TYR A 338 9.13 -11.42 -9.20
N GLU A 339 9.48 -10.72 -8.12
CA GLU A 339 10.85 -10.68 -7.59
C GLU A 339 10.91 -11.03 -6.09
N THR A 340 11.97 -11.70 -5.67
CA THR A 340 12.32 -11.88 -4.26
C THR A 340 13.82 -12.10 -4.10
N ILE A 341 14.39 -11.76 -2.94
CA ILE A 341 15.80 -12.00 -2.62
C ILE A 341 15.92 -13.11 -1.59
N ILE A 342 16.89 -14.00 -1.82
CA ILE A 342 17.21 -15.14 -0.97
C ILE A 342 18.64 -14.98 -0.45
N TYR A 343 18.81 -15.12 0.86
CA TYR A 343 20.11 -15.09 1.54
C TYR A 343 20.61 -16.50 1.85
N ASN A 344 21.83 -16.79 1.40
CA ASN A 344 22.65 -17.95 1.73
C ASN A 344 21.95 -19.32 1.65
N LYS A 345 21.08 -19.51 0.66
CA LYS A 345 20.33 -20.76 0.46
C LYS A 345 20.55 -21.33 -0.96
N PRO A 346 21.77 -21.76 -1.32
CA PRO A 346 22.04 -22.34 -2.62
C PRO A 346 21.40 -23.73 -2.76
N GLY A 347 21.33 -24.24 -4.00
CA GLY A 347 20.81 -25.58 -4.27
C GLY A 347 19.76 -25.61 -5.39
N THR A 348 19.08 -26.75 -5.52
CA THR A 348 18.05 -26.94 -6.54
C THR A 348 16.69 -26.54 -6.03
N TYR A 349 16.06 -25.59 -6.69
CA TYR A 349 14.71 -25.12 -6.42
C TYR A 349 13.72 -25.74 -7.40
N THR A 350 12.45 -25.85 -6.97
CA THR A 350 11.37 -26.38 -7.81
C THR A 350 10.29 -25.31 -8.00
N ALA A 351 10.07 -24.89 -9.24
CA ALA A 351 8.95 -24.04 -9.64
C ALA A 351 7.82 -24.91 -10.22
N GLN A 352 6.68 -24.92 -9.53
CA GLN A 352 5.45 -25.58 -9.96
C GLN A 352 4.48 -24.56 -10.56
N VAL A 353 3.93 -24.88 -11.73
CA VAL A 353 2.88 -24.08 -12.38
C VAL A 353 1.61 -24.91 -12.49
N LEU A 354 0.52 -24.39 -11.95
CA LEU A 354 -0.84 -24.93 -12.05
C LEU A 354 -1.66 -24.01 -12.94
N ALA A 355 -2.58 -24.54 -13.74
CA ALA A 355 -3.44 -23.74 -14.59
C ALA A 355 -4.92 -23.91 -14.25
N ARG A 356 -5.67 -22.80 -14.19
CA ARG A 356 -7.12 -22.79 -14.14
C ARG A 356 -7.63 -22.29 -15.49
N ARG A 357 -8.31 -23.19 -16.22
CA ARG A 357 -8.79 -22.94 -17.58
C ARG A 357 -10.17 -23.51 -17.78
N VAL A 358 -11.12 -22.63 -18.10
CA VAL A 358 -12.52 -22.97 -18.31
C VAL A 358 -12.76 -23.52 -19.71
N GLY A 359 -12.19 -22.85 -20.73
CA GLY A 359 -12.44 -23.13 -22.14
C GLY A 359 -11.66 -24.33 -22.69
N THR A 360 -10.47 -24.60 -22.16
CA THR A 360 -9.53 -25.59 -22.71
C THR A 360 -9.04 -26.59 -21.65
N PRO A 361 -8.97 -27.90 -21.97
CA PRO A 361 -8.49 -28.89 -21.00
C PRO A 361 -6.97 -28.91 -20.75
N ASN A 362 -6.18 -28.39 -21.70
CA ASN A 362 -4.72 -28.30 -21.59
C ASN A 362 -4.27 -26.97 -22.22
N GLY A 363 -3.18 -26.41 -21.73
CA GLY A 363 -2.57 -25.22 -22.31
C GLY A 363 -1.09 -25.10 -21.97
N GLN A 364 -0.38 -24.32 -22.78
CA GLN A 364 1.03 -24.06 -22.71
C GLN A 364 1.31 -22.80 -21.87
N TYR A 365 2.49 -22.78 -21.25
CA TYR A 365 3.01 -21.60 -20.60
C TYR A 365 4.52 -21.50 -20.83
N THR A 366 5.03 -20.28 -20.71
CA THR A 366 6.45 -19.98 -20.69
C THR A 366 6.83 -19.43 -19.31
N LEU A 367 7.83 -20.04 -18.68
CA LEU A 367 8.39 -19.61 -17.39
C LEU A 367 9.87 -19.24 -17.58
N LYS A 368 10.21 -18.00 -17.27
CA LYS A 368 11.58 -17.47 -17.33
C LYS A 368 12.04 -17.13 -15.93
N ILE A 369 13.20 -17.64 -15.54
CA ILE A 369 13.78 -17.39 -14.21
C ILE A 369 15.20 -16.87 -14.41
N ARG A 370 15.45 -15.65 -13.95
CA ARG A 370 16.79 -15.09 -13.78
C ARG A 370 17.17 -15.23 -12.32
N VAL A 371 18.29 -15.92 -12.06
CA VAL A 371 18.92 -15.95 -10.75
C VAL A 371 20.08 -14.98 -10.78
N GLN A 372 19.94 -13.87 -10.06
CA GLN A 372 20.89 -12.77 -10.09
C GLN A 372 21.65 -12.70 -8.77
N LYS A 373 22.98 -12.69 -8.84
CA LYS A 373 23.82 -12.37 -7.70
C LYS A 373 23.79 -10.87 -7.49
N VAL A 374 23.32 -10.44 -6.33
CA VAL A 374 23.24 -9.01 -5.97
C VAL A 374 24.22 -8.69 -4.85
N ASP A 375 24.59 -7.41 -4.74
CA ASP A 375 25.56 -6.93 -3.74
C ASP A 375 24.94 -6.70 -2.36
N SER A 376 23.63 -6.45 -2.29
CA SER A 376 22.88 -6.15 -1.07
C SER A 376 21.52 -6.88 -1.04
N PRO A 377 20.99 -7.21 0.14
CA PRO A 377 19.61 -7.69 0.29
C PRO A 377 18.58 -6.55 0.36
N LEU A 378 19.02 -5.30 0.55
CA LEU A 378 18.16 -4.13 0.67
C LEU A 378 17.79 -3.62 -0.72
N GLN A 379 16.63 -4.02 -1.21
CA GLN A 379 16.05 -3.57 -2.47
C GLN A 379 14.77 -2.76 -2.19
N PRO A 380 14.69 -1.48 -2.60
CA PRO A 380 13.42 -0.77 -2.59
C PRO A 380 12.43 -1.46 -3.52
N LEU A 381 11.22 -1.69 -3.03
CA LEU A 381 10.12 -2.24 -3.81
C LEU A 381 9.27 -1.12 -4.42
N MET A 382 9.26 0.06 -3.80
CA MET A 382 8.62 1.27 -4.32
C MET A 382 9.68 2.38 -4.43
N ASN A 383 10.10 2.69 -5.66
CA ASN A 383 11.26 3.55 -5.88
C ASN A 383 10.94 5.04 -5.70
N ASN A 384 11.90 5.79 -5.16
CA ASN A 384 11.93 7.26 -5.10
C ASN A 384 10.76 7.93 -4.36
N LEU A 385 9.98 7.21 -3.54
CA LEU A 385 8.86 7.79 -2.79
C LEU A 385 9.28 8.97 -1.90
N SER A 386 10.44 8.86 -1.26
CA SER A 386 11.02 9.85 -0.35
C SER A 386 11.18 11.24 -0.98
N SER A 387 11.31 11.32 -2.30
CA SER A 387 11.43 12.58 -3.05
C SER A 387 10.19 13.46 -2.95
N MET A 388 9.01 12.87 -2.66
CA MET A 388 7.74 13.57 -2.50
C MET A 388 7.40 13.89 -1.04
N ALA A 389 8.15 13.36 -0.07
CA ALA A 389 7.93 13.63 1.35
C ALA A 389 7.99 15.14 1.68
N PRO A 390 8.93 15.94 1.15
CA PRO A 390 8.98 17.38 1.39
C PRO A 390 7.72 18.14 0.99
N TYR A 391 7.18 17.83 -0.18
CA TYR A 391 6.01 18.53 -0.72
C TYR A 391 4.76 18.26 0.11
N LEU A 392 4.46 16.99 0.41
CA LEU A 392 3.31 16.64 1.23
C LEU A 392 3.45 17.19 2.66
N THR A 393 4.64 17.09 3.24
CA THR A 393 4.89 17.53 4.61
C THR A 393 4.74 19.04 4.73
N ALA A 394 5.28 19.80 3.77
CA ALA A 394 5.14 21.25 3.75
C ALA A 394 3.68 21.70 3.59
N TYR A 395 2.86 20.93 2.85
CA TYR A 395 1.43 21.23 2.66
C TYR A 395 0.69 21.14 4.01
N HIS A 396 0.99 20.11 4.79
CA HIS A 396 0.41 19.92 6.13
C HIS A 396 1.17 20.67 7.24
N ARG A 397 2.10 21.57 6.91
CA ARG A 397 2.92 22.31 7.91
C ARG A 397 3.63 21.39 8.89
N GLY A 398 4.03 20.21 8.41
CA GLY A 398 4.59 19.14 9.21
C GLY A 398 6.11 19.08 9.26
N ILE A 399 6.60 17.96 9.78
CA ILE A 399 8.02 17.62 9.90
C ILE A 399 8.32 16.23 9.34
N ILE A 400 9.58 15.99 8.96
CA ILE A 400 10.01 14.70 8.39
C ILE A 400 10.92 13.97 9.37
N LEU A 401 10.57 12.73 9.70
CA LEU A 401 11.46 11.76 10.31
C LEU A 401 12.05 10.88 9.21
N SER A 402 13.32 11.09 8.90
CA SER A 402 14.02 10.40 7.81
C SER A 402 15.33 9.82 8.33
N ASP A 403 15.59 8.56 8.01
CA ASP A 403 16.85 7.89 8.35
C ASP A 403 17.05 6.68 7.43
N THR A 404 18.27 6.49 6.92
CA THR A 404 18.61 5.34 6.07
C THR A 404 18.63 4.03 6.86
N ASP A 405 18.93 4.10 8.17
CA ASP A 405 18.95 2.96 9.08
C ASP A 405 17.56 2.38 9.37
N PHE A 406 16.47 3.02 8.90
CA PHE A 406 15.13 2.44 9.04
C PHE A 406 14.93 1.17 8.19
N ALA A 407 15.70 1.01 7.12
CA ALA A 407 15.54 -0.12 6.21
C ALA A 407 15.88 -1.45 6.90
N PHE A 408 15.12 -2.50 6.58
CA PHE A 408 15.32 -3.81 7.16
C PHE A 408 15.20 -4.93 6.12
N ALA A 409 16.21 -5.79 6.06
CA ALA A 409 16.17 -7.06 5.35
C ALA A 409 17.09 -8.08 6.04
N GLY A 410 16.73 -9.35 5.92
CA GLY A 410 17.56 -10.48 6.35
C GLY A 410 18.95 -10.42 5.72
N ASN A 411 19.99 -10.51 6.54
CA ASN A 411 21.38 -10.37 6.12
C ASN A 411 22.33 -11.18 7.01
N GLU A 412 23.63 -11.14 6.71
CA GLU A 412 24.63 -11.93 7.43
C GLU A 412 24.78 -11.61 8.91
N SER A 413 24.45 -10.39 9.34
CA SER A 413 24.57 -9.98 10.73
C SER A 413 23.45 -10.57 11.59
N ILE A 414 22.29 -10.82 10.97
CA ILE A 414 21.14 -11.49 11.58
C ILE A 414 21.35 -13.01 11.55
N GLY A 415 21.93 -13.54 10.46
CA GLY A 415 22.31 -14.95 10.36
C GLY A 415 21.16 -15.93 10.12
N VAL A 416 20.02 -15.44 9.61
CA VAL A 416 18.84 -16.25 9.26
C VAL A 416 18.77 -16.41 7.75
N GLU A 417 18.99 -17.63 7.26
CA GLU A 417 18.95 -17.98 5.83
C GLU A 417 17.52 -17.98 5.25
N GLY A 418 17.41 -17.96 3.93
CA GLY A 418 16.12 -18.02 3.20
C GLY A 418 15.70 -16.68 2.62
N VAL A 419 14.39 -16.48 2.41
CA VAL A 419 13.86 -15.21 1.92
C VAL A 419 14.19 -14.08 2.91
N VAL A 420 14.64 -12.93 2.40
CA VAL A 420 15.13 -11.82 3.24
C VAL A 420 14.03 -10.97 3.89
N TYR A 421 12.76 -11.30 3.63
CA TYR A 421 11.60 -10.57 4.15
C TYR A 421 10.90 -11.38 5.26
N ALA A 422 10.62 -10.72 6.38
CA ALA A 422 9.94 -11.33 7.54
C ALA A 422 8.52 -11.84 7.19
N SER A 423 7.89 -11.27 6.17
CA SER A 423 6.62 -11.70 5.57
C SER A 423 6.53 -13.19 5.24
N THR A 424 7.68 -13.79 4.96
CA THR A 424 7.85 -15.12 4.38
C THR A 424 8.85 -15.96 5.19
N ASN A 425 9.57 -15.35 6.13
CA ASN A 425 10.61 -15.98 6.93
C ASN A 425 10.41 -15.65 8.42
N GLU A 426 9.81 -16.60 9.16
CA GLU A 426 9.49 -16.42 10.58
C GLU A 426 10.71 -16.14 11.46
N GLY A 427 11.89 -16.66 11.09
CA GLY A 427 13.13 -16.37 11.82
C GLY A 427 13.53 -14.89 11.80
N LEU A 428 12.99 -14.09 10.87
CA LEU A 428 13.26 -12.66 10.78
C LEU A 428 12.26 -11.79 11.55
N VAL A 429 11.15 -12.35 12.05
CA VAL A 429 10.10 -11.57 12.74
C VAL A 429 10.64 -10.87 13.98
N GLU A 430 11.29 -11.60 14.87
CA GLU A 430 11.81 -11.03 16.12
C GLU A 430 12.89 -9.96 15.86
N PRO A 431 13.93 -10.19 15.02
CA PRO A 431 14.86 -9.15 14.63
C PRO A 431 14.20 -7.92 13.98
N CYS A 432 13.16 -8.13 13.16
CA CYS A 432 12.41 -7.05 12.53
C CYS A 432 11.66 -6.21 13.58
N ASN A 433 10.95 -6.84 14.50
CA ASN A 433 10.22 -6.16 15.57
C ASN A 433 11.16 -5.37 16.49
N GLN A 434 12.32 -5.95 16.86
CA GLN A 434 13.35 -5.23 17.62
C GLN A 434 13.90 -4.01 16.87
N HIS A 435 14.00 -4.10 15.54
CA HIS A 435 14.40 -2.98 14.69
C HIS A 435 13.32 -1.89 14.65
N VAL A 436 12.07 -2.28 14.43
CA VAL A 436 10.91 -1.36 14.43
C VAL A 436 10.78 -0.62 15.76
N MET A 437 11.02 -1.28 16.90
CA MET A 437 11.00 -0.61 18.21
C MET A 437 12.02 0.52 18.34
N LYS A 438 13.17 0.44 17.67
CA LYS A 438 14.15 1.55 17.65
C LYS A 438 13.66 2.74 16.81
N ILE A 439 12.93 2.46 15.73
CA ILE A 439 12.29 3.50 14.93
C ILE A 439 11.19 4.17 15.76
N HIS A 440 10.40 3.37 16.47
CA HIS A 440 9.38 3.84 17.41
C HIS A 440 9.96 4.75 18.50
N GLU A 441 11.09 4.39 19.12
CA GLU A 441 11.79 5.24 20.10
C GLU A 441 12.21 6.60 19.51
N LYS A 442 12.72 6.60 18.27
CA LYS A 442 13.07 7.83 17.54
C LYS A 442 11.84 8.69 17.25
N LEU A 443 10.73 8.07 16.85
CA LEU A 443 9.45 8.75 16.64
C LEU A 443 8.92 9.36 17.93
N ASN A 444 8.86 8.61 19.03
CA ASN A 444 8.43 9.11 20.34
C ASN A 444 9.32 10.26 20.82
N SER A 445 10.62 10.20 20.58
CA SER A 445 11.55 11.29 20.89
C SER A 445 11.23 12.57 20.11
N LEU A 446 10.91 12.44 18.82
CA LEU A 446 10.46 13.56 17.99
C LEU A 446 9.13 14.13 18.48
N LEU A 447 8.15 13.26 18.74
CA LEU A 447 6.84 13.64 19.26
C LEU A 447 6.93 14.34 20.62
N ALA A 448 7.85 13.91 21.49
CA ALA A 448 8.10 14.56 22.78
C ALA A 448 8.65 15.99 22.58
N LYS A 449 9.55 16.21 21.62
CA LYS A 449 10.06 17.54 21.26
C LYS A 449 8.96 18.44 20.70
N ILE A 450 8.09 17.91 19.83
CA ILE A 450 6.93 18.63 19.29
C ILE A 450 6.02 19.07 20.44
N ALA A 451 5.66 18.17 21.35
CA ALA A 451 4.81 18.46 22.51
C ALA A 451 5.50 19.27 23.62
N ASN A 452 6.81 19.50 23.53
CA ASN A 452 7.64 20.08 24.60
C ASN A 452 7.50 19.30 25.93
N ILE A 453 7.53 17.98 25.83
CA ILE A 453 7.50 17.00 26.93
C ILE A 453 8.85 16.29 26.97
N SER A 454 9.28 15.87 28.17
CA SER A 454 10.49 15.05 28.30
C SER A 454 10.29 13.71 27.60
N ALA A 455 11.26 13.26 26.80
CA ALA A 455 11.20 11.95 26.14
C ALA A 455 11.10 10.77 27.14
N ASP A 456 11.61 10.96 28.38
CA ASP A 456 11.53 9.99 29.46
C ASP A 456 10.16 9.96 30.18
N ASP A 457 9.26 10.92 29.90
CA ASP A 457 7.93 11.00 30.53
C ASP A 457 6.85 10.47 29.58
N THR A 458 6.88 9.14 29.36
CA THR A 458 5.95 8.44 28.48
C THR A 458 4.48 8.63 28.90
N GLU A 459 4.18 8.78 30.20
CA GLU A 459 2.81 9.00 30.67
C GLU A 459 2.29 10.37 30.24
N ALA A 460 3.09 11.43 30.41
CA ALA A 460 2.72 12.76 29.94
C ALA A 460 2.56 12.79 28.41
N LEU A 461 3.47 12.12 27.69
CA LEU A 461 3.42 12.02 26.24
C LEU A 461 2.14 11.32 25.76
N TRP A 462 1.82 10.18 26.37
CA TRP A 462 0.62 9.39 26.11
C TRP A 462 -0.65 10.22 26.36
N ARG A 463 -0.74 10.91 27.51
CA ARG A 463 -1.88 11.79 27.83
C ARG A 463 -2.05 12.89 26.78
N ASN A 464 -0.94 13.50 26.34
CA ASN A 464 -0.99 14.56 25.36
C ASN A 464 -1.57 14.09 24.01
N TYR A 465 -1.01 13.01 23.44
CA TYR A 465 -1.41 12.54 22.11
C TYR A 465 -2.73 11.77 22.09
N ARG A 466 -3.17 11.24 23.23
CA ARG A 466 -4.53 10.74 23.37
C ARG A 466 -5.57 11.83 23.10
N ASP A 467 -5.35 13.01 23.67
CA ASP A 467 -6.28 14.16 23.59
C ASP A 467 -6.02 15.06 22.38
N ASN A 468 -4.77 15.13 21.90
CA ASN A 468 -4.31 15.91 20.75
C ASN A 468 -3.56 15.00 19.77
N PRO A 469 -4.26 14.12 19.05
CA PRO A 469 -3.64 13.17 18.14
C PRO A 469 -2.94 13.88 16.98
N ILE A 470 -1.81 13.33 16.56
CA ILE A 470 -1.09 13.78 15.37
C ILE A 470 -1.33 12.84 14.17
N ASN A 471 -1.19 13.35 12.95
CA ASN A 471 -1.20 12.53 11.74
C ASN A 471 0.23 12.04 11.42
N ILE A 472 0.40 10.74 11.25
CA ILE A 472 1.67 10.10 10.95
C ILE A 472 1.56 9.40 9.60
N ALA A 473 2.21 9.98 8.60
CA ALA A 473 2.27 9.43 7.26
C ALA A 473 3.56 8.66 7.03
N ILE A 474 3.48 7.43 6.52
CA ILE A 474 4.65 6.64 6.14
C ILE A 474 4.77 6.67 4.61
N MET A 475 5.81 7.30 4.09
CA MET A 475 6.07 7.42 2.64
C MET A 475 7.24 6.53 2.24
N ALA A 476 7.03 5.22 2.34
CA ALA A 476 8.03 4.20 2.04
C ALA A 476 7.35 2.85 1.86
N ASP A 477 8.02 1.90 1.19
CA ASP A 477 7.61 0.50 1.23
C ASP A 477 7.99 -0.18 2.57
N PRO A 478 7.46 -1.38 2.88
CA PRO A 478 7.77 -2.09 4.13
C PRO A 478 9.20 -2.66 4.28
N THR A 479 10.06 -2.57 3.26
CA THR A 479 11.49 -2.88 3.37
C THR A 479 12.26 -1.63 3.79
N MET A 480 11.80 -0.45 3.39
CA MET A 480 12.38 0.84 3.70
C MET A 480 11.94 1.42 5.06
N VAL A 481 10.66 1.27 5.41
CA VAL A 481 10.10 1.53 6.74
C VAL A 481 9.21 0.34 7.14
N PRO A 482 9.74 -0.62 7.92
CA PRO A 482 9.10 -1.92 8.17
C PRO A 482 7.86 -1.86 9.05
N MET A 483 6.93 -2.79 8.85
CA MET A 483 5.78 -2.99 9.73
C MET A 483 6.17 -3.82 10.96
N TYR A 484 5.45 -3.64 12.08
CA TYR A 484 5.59 -4.53 13.25
C TYR A 484 4.72 -5.78 13.06
N TYR A 485 5.27 -6.95 13.36
CA TYR A 485 4.60 -8.24 13.21
C TYR A 485 4.00 -8.69 14.55
N TYR A 486 2.69 -8.49 14.70
CA TYR A 486 1.91 -8.97 15.84
C TYR A 486 1.62 -10.47 15.73
N TYR A 487 1.37 -11.10 16.88
CA TYR A 487 1.02 -12.52 16.92
C TYR A 487 -0.25 -12.80 16.10
N ASN A 488 -0.16 -13.80 15.21
CA ASN A 488 -1.31 -14.31 14.47
C ASN A 488 -1.40 -15.85 14.58
N PRO A 489 -2.47 -16.39 15.20
CA PRO A 489 -2.70 -17.84 15.26
C PRO A 489 -2.98 -18.49 13.88
N ASP A 490 -3.28 -17.70 12.84
CA ASP A 490 -3.49 -18.17 11.45
C ASP A 490 -2.27 -17.92 10.57
N SER A 491 -1.08 -17.77 11.16
CA SER A 491 0.15 -17.64 10.39
C SER A 491 0.38 -18.88 9.56
N ASP A 492 0.49 -18.70 8.24
CA ASP A 492 0.87 -19.75 7.32
C ASP A 492 1.74 -19.17 6.19
N PHE A 493 2.37 -20.04 5.42
CA PHE A 493 3.28 -19.63 4.36
C PHE A 493 2.59 -18.82 3.23
N ILE A 494 1.41 -19.26 2.80
CA ILE A 494 0.63 -18.66 1.71
C ILE A 494 -0.03 -17.36 2.19
N GLY A 495 -0.68 -17.41 3.35
CA GLY A 495 -1.31 -16.27 4.01
C GLY A 495 -0.31 -15.19 4.44
N GLY A 496 0.93 -15.61 4.74
CA GLY A 496 2.00 -14.76 5.23
C GLY A 496 2.23 -14.97 6.73
N ILE A 497 3.47 -14.75 7.15
CA ILE A 497 3.91 -14.98 8.53
C ILE A 497 3.46 -13.84 9.44
N GLN A 498 2.93 -14.19 10.62
CA GLN A 498 2.45 -13.28 11.67
C GLN A 498 1.50 -12.21 11.11
N LEU A 499 1.33 -11.06 11.80
CA LEU A 499 0.47 -9.97 11.37
C LEU A 499 1.24 -8.64 11.28
N PRO A 500 1.73 -8.24 10.09
CA PRO A 500 2.37 -6.95 9.91
C PRO A 500 1.32 -5.83 10.01
N SER A 501 1.62 -4.80 10.78
CA SER A 501 0.76 -3.64 10.95
C SER A 501 1.56 -2.36 11.25
N ASP A 502 1.04 -1.24 10.76
CA ASP A 502 1.53 0.10 11.07
C ASP A 502 0.96 0.66 12.39
N PHE A 503 0.12 -0.11 13.12
CA PHE A 503 -0.46 0.30 14.41
C PHE A 503 0.60 0.81 15.40
N ILE A 504 1.77 0.16 15.43
CA ILE A 504 2.89 0.51 16.31
C ILE A 504 3.32 1.97 16.19
N TYR A 505 3.22 2.57 15.00
CA TYR A 505 3.64 3.95 14.77
C TYR A 505 2.65 4.96 15.35
N GLY A 506 1.42 4.53 15.65
CA GLY A 506 0.39 5.35 16.27
C GLY A 506 0.26 5.15 17.78
N ASP A 507 0.90 4.13 18.34
CA ASP A 507 0.90 3.75 19.75
C ASP A 507 2.07 4.44 20.47
N ILE A 508 1.84 5.17 21.55
CA ILE A 508 2.90 5.85 22.33
C ILE A 508 3.55 4.91 23.35
N ASP A 509 2.80 4.00 23.93
CA ASP A 509 3.20 3.22 25.11
C ASP A 509 3.07 1.69 24.92
N PRO A 510 3.56 1.15 23.78
CA PRO A 510 3.44 -0.27 23.50
C PRO A 510 4.15 -1.08 24.58
N LYS A 511 3.64 -2.28 24.84
CA LYS A 511 4.20 -3.20 25.84
C LYS A 511 4.62 -4.50 25.15
N PRO A 512 5.86 -4.59 24.62
CA PRO A 512 6.30 -5.74 23.82
C PRO A 512 6.17 -7.10 24.51
N ASP A 513 6.34 -7.15 25.84
CA ASP A 513 6.19 -8.38 26.64
C ASP A 513 4.72 -8.79 26.88
N ASP A 514 3.75 -7.96 26.49
CA ASP A 514 2.33 -8.12 26.73
C ASP A 514 1.51 -7.40 25.64
N VAL A 515 1.60 -7.89 24.41
CA VAL A 515 0.95 -7.29 23.22
C VAL A 515 -0.60 -7.25 23.29
N GLU A 516 -1.20 -7.83 24.33
CA GLU A 516 -2.64 -7.79 24.58
C GLU A 516 -3.08 -6.54 25.36
N ASN A 517 -2.14 -5.79 25.96
CA ASN A 517 -2.40 -4.61 26.79
C ASN A 517 -1.32 -3.54 26.55
N ASN A 518 -1.65 -2.25 26.69
CA ASN A 518 -0.63 -1.19 26.70
C ASN A 518 -0.22 -0.86 28.14
N THR A 519 0.76 0.03 28.29
CA THR A 519 1.27 0.42 29.61
C THR A 519 0.20 1.14 30.45
N TYR A 520 -0.59 2.02 29.83
CA TYR A 520 -1.57 2.88 30.51
C TYR A 520 -3.03 2.50 30.25
N THR A 521 -3.30 1.59 29.32
CA THR A 521 -4.65 1.11 28.99
C THR A 521 -4.73 -0.41 29.04
N TYR A 522 -5.90 -0.91 29.44
CA TYR A 522 -6.15 -2.35 29.47
C TYR A 522 -6.20 -2.98 28.07
N TYR A 523 -6.71 -2.28 27.07
CA TYR A 523 -6.60 -2.72 25.68
C TYR A 523 -5.56 -1.86 24.96
N PRO A 524 -4.93 -2.37 23.89
CA PRO A 524 -4.06 -1.55 23.06
C PRO A 524 -4.86 -0.35 22.55
N PHE A 525 -4.24 0.82 22.58
CA PHE A 525 -4.87 2.08 22.21
C PHE A 525 -3.94 2.81 21.28
N GLN A 526 -4.46 3.25 20.14
CA GLN A 526 -3.71 4.02 19.15
C GLN A 526 -3.93 5.50 19.42
N GLU A 527 -2.95 6.21 19.97
CA GLU A 527 -3.04 7.64 20.24
C GLU A 527 -3.12 8.45 18.94
N ASN A 528 -2.32 8.12 17.94
CA ASN A 528 -2.15 8.92 16.72
C ASN A 528 -2.75 8.26 15.48
N ALA A 529 -3.15 9.06 14.49
CA ALA A 529 -3.62 8.55 13.21
C ALA A 529 -2.44 8.14 12.32
N VAL A 530 -2.53 6.97 11.68
CA VAL A 530 -1.45 6.43 10.85
C VAL A 530 -1.97 6.03 9.47
N GLY A 531 -1.24 6.41 8.43
CA GLY A 531 -1.51 5.99 7.05
C GLY A 531 -0.23 5.88 6.24
N ARG A 532 -0.20 4.97 5.27
CA ARG A 532 0.95 4.74 4.39
C ARG A 532 0.67 5.30 3.00
N ILE A 533 1.50 6.22 2.53
CA ILE A 533 1.31 6.95 1.27
C ILE A 533 2.26 6.36 0.24
N THR A 534 1.71 5.44 -0.56
CA THR A 534 2.47 4.61 -1.49
C THR A 534 1.86 4.58 -2.89
N GLY A 535 2.58 3.95 -3.80
CA GLY A 535 2.20 3.68 -5.18
C GLY A 535 3.19 2.67 -5.76
N TYR A 536 3.18 2.47 -7.08
CA TYR A 536 4.24 1.67 -7.74
C TYR A 536 5.62 2.32 -7.57
N ASP A 537 5.66 3.64 -7.65
CA ASP A 537 6.86 4.47 -7.53
C ASP A 537 6.45 5.93 -7.22
N ALA A 538 7.41 6.85 -7.36
CA ALA A 538 7.20 8.28 -7.20
C ALA A 538 6.17 8.89 -8.18
N GLU A 539 5.96 8.34 -9.39
CA GLU A 539 4.92 8.84 -10.29
C GLU A 539 3.55 8.63 -9.63
N ASP A 540 3.24 7.39 -9.25
CA ASP A 540 1.97 7.02 -8.64
C ASP A 540 1.76 7.71 -7.29
N CYS A 541 2.80 7.79 -6.46
CA CYS A 541 2.77 8.50 -5.18
C CYS A 541 2.50 10.00 -5.38
N SER A 542 3.18 10.66 -6.33
CA SER A 542 2.93 12.07 -6.63
C SER A 542 1.51 12.31 -7.15
N ALA A 543 0.96 11.38 -7.94
CA ALA A 543 -0.43 11.43 -8.37
C ALA A 543 -1.42 11.29 -7.21
N LEU A 544 -1.14 10.40 -6.24
CA LEU A 544 -1.92 10.23 -5.00
C LEU A 544 -1.90 11.48 -4.13
N ILE A 545 -0.73 12.07 -3.93
CA ILE A 545 -0.58 13.31 -3.18
C ILE A 545 -1.34 14.44 -3.88
N ALA A 546 -1.14 14.61 -5.20
CA ALA A 546 -1.78 15.68 -5.94
C ALA A 546 -3.32 15.56 -5.93
N ARG A 547 -3.89 14.36 -6.11
CA ARG A 547 -5.34 14.18 -6.02
C ARG A 547 -5.89 14.37 -4.60
N THR A 548 -5.07 14.19 -3.57
CA THR A 548 -5.43 14.46 -2.16
C THR A 548 -5.41 15.96 -1.88
N VAL A 549 -4.32 16.65 -2.22
CA VAL A 549 -4.16 18.11 -2.03
C VAL A 549 -5.24 18.88 -2.79
N PHE A 550 -5.51 18.51 -4.04
CA PHE A 550 -6.51 19.18 -4.88
C PHE A 550 -7.88 18.48 -4.86
N TYR A 551 -8.13 17.63 -3.86
CA TYR A 551 -9.37 16.84 -3.79
C TYR A 551 -10.61 17.72 -3.89
N ASN A 552 -10.65 18.84 -3.16
CA ASN A 552 -11.79 19.76 -3.16
C ASN A 552 -12.07 20.37 -4.54
N GLU A 553 -11.06 20.63 -5.37
CA GLU A 553 -11.25 21.12 -6.73
C GLU A 553 -11.71 20.00 -7.67
N ILE A 554 -11.16 18.80 -7.50
CA ILE A 554 -11.49 17.62 -8.30
C ILE A 554 -12.92 17.16 -8.03
N ILE A 555 -13.28 16.98 -6.75
CA ILE A 555 -14.54 16.37 -6.33
C ILE A 555 -15.77 17.18 -6.80
N GLN A 556 -15.65 18.50 -6.87
CA GLN A 556 -16.74 19.37 -7.35
C GLN A 556 -17.03 19.18 -8.85
N GLN A 557 -16.01 18.83 -9.65
CA GLN A 557 -16.18 18.54 -11.07
C GLN A 557 -16.89 17.21 -11.32
N LEU A 558 -16.88 16.30 -10.33
CA LEU A 558 -17.51 14.98 -10.43
C LEU A 558 -19.03 15.01 -10.23
N GLY A 559 -19.62 16.18 -9.94
CA GLY A 559 -21.07 16.38 -9.94
C GLY A 559 -21.79 15.42 -8.98
N LYS A 560 -22.75 14.64 -9.48
CA LYS A 560 -23.51 13.67 -8.66
C LYS A 560 -22.71 12.43 -8.27
N TRP A 561 -21.56 12.19 -8.87
CA TRP A 561 -20.75 11.01 -8.55
C TRP A 561 -20.32 11.02 -7.07
N LYS A 562 -19.95 12.20 -6.54
CA LYS A 562 -19.50 12.37 -5.15
C LYS A 562 -20.56 12.01 -4.11
N GLU A 563 -21.84 12.02 -4.51
CA GLU A 563 -22.99 11.71 -3.65
C GLU A 563 -23.26 10.20 -3.56
N ASN A 564 -22.61 9.36 -4.37
CA ASN A 564 -22.88 7.94 -4.42
C ASN A 564 -21.98 7.16 -3.45
N ALA A 565 -22.55 6.11 -2.86
CA ALA A 565 -21.79 5.10 -2.13
C ALA A 565 -22.23 3.69 -2.56
N THR A 566 -21.41 2.68 -2.30
CA THR A 566 -21.79 1.28 -2.54
C THR A 566 -21.41 0.37 -1.38
N VAL A 567 -22.29 -0.59 -1.10
CA VAL A 567 -22.07 -1.66 -0.12
C VAL A 567 -22.20 -3.01 -0.83
N GLN A 568 -21.10 -3.76 -0.91
CA GLN A 568 -21.02 -5.00 -1.67
C GLN A 568 -20.59 -6.14 -0.77
N THR A 569 -21.39 -7.20 -0.71
CA THR A 569 -21.05 -8.36 0.12
C THR A 569 -21.11 -9.66 -0.66
N GLY A 570 -20.21 -10.58 -0.36
CA GLY A 570 -20.24 -11.99 -0.73
C GLY A 570 -20.55 -12.86 0.48
N ALA A 571 -20.54 -14.19 0.31
CA ALA A 571 -20.66 -15.15 1.42
C ALA A 571 -19.33 -15.87 1.67
N GLY A 572 -18.22 -15.16 1.42
CA GLY A 572 -16.89 -15.74 1.36
C GLY A 572 -16.35 -16.22 2.70
N LEU A 573 -16.85 -15.63 3.78
CA LEU A 573 -16.43 -15.91 5.16
C LEU A 573 -17.54 -16.63 5.96
N GLU A 574 -18.62 -17.06 5.28
CA GLU A 574 -19.76 -17.72 5.92
C GLU A 574 -19.70 -19.25 5.79
N PHE A 575 -19.81 -19.95 6.91
CA PHE A 575 -19.66 -21.40 6.98
C PHE A 575 -20.75 -22.05 7.81
N GLN A 576 -21.24 -23.21 7.37
CA GLN A 576 -22.30 -23.94 8.08
C GLN A 576 -22.11 -25.44 8.04
N TRP A 577 -22.60 -26.11 9.08
CA TRP A 577 -22.80 -27.55 9.05
C TRP A 577 -24.13 -27.89 8.39
N ILE A 578 -24.10 -28.09 7.08
CA ILE A 578 -25.29 -28.44 6.32
C ILE A 578 -25.62 -29.93 6.52
N PRO A 579 -26.84 -30.28 6.95
CA PRO A 579 -27.27 -31.67 7.03
C PRO A 579 -27.03 -32.41 5.72
N LEU A 580 -26.49 -33.63 5.81
CA LEU A 580 -26.14 -34.51 4.68
C LEU A 580 -24.96 -34.04 3.82
N ILE A 581 -24.92 -32.78 3.38
CA ILE A 581 -23.85 -32.28 2.49
C ILE A 581 -22.51 -32.28 3.23
N THR A 582 -22.44 -31.63 4.39
CA THR A 582 -21.19 -31.51 5.14
C THR A 582 -20.63 -32.88 5.57
N PRO A 583 -21.42 -33.82 6.14
CA PRO A 583 -20.94 -35.16 6.43
C PRO A 583 -20.44 -35.94 5.20
N LEU A 584 -21.09 -35.79 4.04
CA LEU A 584 -20.67 -36.45 2.80
C LEU A 584 -19.36 -35.88 2.28
N THR A 585 -19.23 -34.55 2.27
CA THR A 585 -17.98 -33.85 1.92
C THR A 585 -16.85 -34.34 2.83
N ASN A 586 -17.05 -34.33 4.14
CA ASN A 586 -16.07 -34.78 5.12
C ASN A 586 -15.71 -36.28 4.97
N MET A 587 -16.68 -37.12 4.61
CA MET A 587 -16.42 -38.53 4.29
C MET A 587 -15.54 -38.70 3.03
N LEU A 588 -15.70 -37.82 2.04
CA LEU A 588 -14.95 -37.86 0.78
C LEU A 588 -13.55 -37.27 0.92
N THR A 589 -13.40 -36.20 1.69
CA THR A 589 -12.13 -35.48 1.85
C THR A 589 -11.30 -35.99 3.04
N GLY A 590 -11.90 -36.80 3.92
CA GLY A 590 -11.29 -37.19 5.19
C GLY A 590 -11.25 -36.06 6.23
N GLY A 591 -11.84 -34.92 5.93
CA GLY A 591 -11.87 -33.74 6.79
C GLY A 591 -13.02 -33.75 7.81
N HIS A 592 -13.08 -32.69 8.62
CA HIS A 592 -14.12 -32.48 9.63
C HIS A 592 -14.64 -31.04 9.62
N GLU A 593 -14.58 -30.38 8.47
CA GLU A 593 -14.81 -28.94 8.34
C GLU A 593 -16.29 -28.61 8.10
N PRO A 594 -16.77 -27.46 8.60
CA PRO A 594 -18.03 -26.88 8.17
C PRO A 594 -17.92 -26.47 6.71
N THR A 595 -19.05 -26.42 6.02
CA THR A 595 -19.04 -26.18 4.60
C THR A 595 -19.51 -24.77 4.28
N LYS A 596 -18.71 -24.06 3.50
CA LYS A 596 -18.95 -22.67 3.06
C LYS A 596 -20.38 -22.49 2.57
N TRP A 597 -21.19 -21.64 3.19
CA TRP A 597 -22.61 -21.51 2.85
C TRP A 597 -23.21 -20.23 3.44
N PRO A 598 -24.08 -19.52 2.70
CA PRO A 598 -24.64 -18.27 3.20
C PRO A 598 -25.53 -18.51 4.42
N THR A 599 -25.21 -17.81 5.50
CA THR A 599 -25.97 -17.71 6.76
C THR A 599 -26.88 -16.50 6.77
N GLY A 600 -26.51 -15.48 5.98
CA GLY A 600 -27.16 -14.19 5.86
C GLY A 600 -26.55 -13.12 6.74
N GLU A 601 -25.48 -13.39 7.47
CA GLU A 601 -24.71 -12.38 8.20
C GLU A 601 -24.22 -11.27 7.27
N SER A 602 -23.51 -11.63 6.21
CA SER A 602 -23.06 -10.69 5.17
C SER A 602 -24.20 -9.93 4.50
N PHE A 603 -25.40 -10.52 4.44
CA PHE A 603 -26.59 -9.83 3.95
C PHE A 603 -27.08 -8.78 4.94
N PHE A 604 -27.12 -9.06 6.24
CA PHE A 604 -27.53 -8.07 7.24
C PHE A 604 -26.48 -6.98 7.48
N ILE A 605 -25.18 -7.31 7.44
CA ILE A 605 -24.09 -6.32 7.43
C ILE A 605 -24.29 -5.36 6.26
N ASN A 606 -24.57 -5.89 5.06
CA ASN A 606 -24.87 -5.07 3.89
C ASN A 606 -26.02 -4.09 4.15
N LEU A 607 -27.15 -4.60 4.67
CA LEU A 607 -28.31 -3.76 4.94
C LEU A 607 -28.06 -2.69 6.01
N ARG A 608 -27.25 -3.02 7.03
CA ARG A 608 -26.92 -2.13 8.16
C ARG A 608 -26.03 -0.99 7.69
N LEU A 609 -24.88 -1.32 7.07
CA LEU A 609 -23.95 -0.31 6.58
C LEU A 609 -24.55 0.56 5.47
N ALA A 610 -25.43 -0.01 4.63
CA ALA A 610 -26.15 0.78 3.64
C ALA A 610 -27.06 1.83 4.31
N ASP A 611 -27.82 1.46 5.35
CA ASP A 611 -28.67 2.39 6.10
C ASP A 611 -27.83 3.46 6.83
N ASP A 612 -26.66 3.11 7.37
CA ASP A 612 -25.75 4.09 7.98
C ASP A 612 -25.17 5.09 6.96
N MET A 613 -24.76 4.62 5.78
CA MET A 613 -24.34 5.50 4.69
C MET A 613 -25.49 6.37 4.15
N GLU A 614 -26.71 5.83 4.03
CA GLU A 614 -27.91 6.58 3.63
C GLU A 614 -28.24 7.69 4.64
N ARG A 615 -28.08 7.43 5.94
CA ARG A 615 -28.22 8.46 6.99
C ARG A 615 -27.14 9.53 6.92
N GLY A 616 -25.95 9.19 6.41
CA GLY A 616 -24.90 10.13 6.02
C GLY A 616 -25.21 10.93 4.75
N GLY A 617 -26.38 10.75 4.14
CA GLY A 617 -26.84 11.50 2.97
C GLY A 617 -26.37 10.95 1.63
N TYR A 618 -25.73 9.78 1.59
CA TYR A 618 -25.31 9.13 0.34
C TYR A 618 -26.49 8.53 -0.42
N ASN A 619 -26.38 8.53 -1.75
CA ASN A 619 -27.16 7.68 -2.63
C ASN A 619 -26.52 6.28 -2.70
N VAL A 620 -26.98 5.37 -1.84
CA VAL A 620 -26.35 4.06 -1.67
C VAL A 620 -26.88 3.04 -2.67
N ARG A 621 -25.95 2.38 -3.37
CA ARG A 621 -26.21 1.18 -4.16
C ARG A 621 -25.70 -0.04 -3.43
N ARG A 622 -26.42 -1.16 -3.54
CA ARG A 622 -26.07 -2.37 -2.81
C ARG A 622 -26.23 -3.63 -3.63
N THR A 623 -25.30 -4.54 -3.46
CA THR A 623 -25.25 -5.85 -4.12
C THR A 623 -24.85 -6.94 -3.13
N HIS A 624 -25.31 -8.16 -3.37
CA HIS A 624 -25.01 -9.32 -2.52
C HIS A 624 -24.78 -10.56 -3.41
N LEU A 625 -23.71 -11.34 -3.13
CA LEU A 625 -23.27 -12.53 -3.90
C LEU A 625 -22.88 -12.19 -5.35
N LEU A 626 -23.39 -12.94 -6.33
CA LEU A 626 -23.04 -12.80 -7.76
C LEU A 626 -23.19 -11.37 -8.30
N PRO A 627 -24.28 -10.63 -7.99
CA PRO A 627 -24.38 -9.21 -8.32
C PRO A 627 -23.18 -8.34 -7.90
N SER A 628 -22.47 -8.70 -6.84
CA SER A 628 -21.29 -7.95 -6.32
C SER A 628 -20.01 -8.20 -7.11
N GLN A 629 -19.98 -9.17 -8.03
CA GLN A 629 -18.83 -9.39 -8.89
C GLN A 629 -18.47 -8.14 -9.71
N ARG A 630 -17.20 -8.06 -10.11
CA ARG A 630 -16.69 -6.96 -10.96
C ARG A 630 -17.41 -6.92 -12.29
N GLU A 631 -17.58 -8.08 -12.90
CA GLU A 631 -18.11 -8.25 -14.25
C GLU A 631 -18.78 -9.63 -14.38
N GLY A 632 -19.79 -9.73 -15.25
CA GLY A 632 -20.48 -10.97 -15.55
C GLY A 632 -20.04 -11.58 -16.88
N PHE A 633 -20.53 -12.78 -17.18
CA PHE A 633 -20.32 -13.43 -18.47
C PHE A 633 -21.19 -12.82 -19.59
N GLU A 634 -20.63 -12.73 -20.79
CA GLU A 634 -21.33 -12.40 -22.04
C GLU A 634 -21.06 -13.50 -23.08
N ASP A 635 -22.10 -14.00 -23.76
CA ASP A 635 -22.00 -14.98 -24.85
C ASP A 635 -21.06 -16.18 -24.57
N LEU A 636 -21.11 -16.74 -23.36
CA LEU A 636 -20.23 -17.79 -22.84
C LEU A 636 -20.18 -19.04 -23.75
N ALA A 637 -21.25 -19.31 -24.50
CA ALA A 637 -21.31 -20.39 -25.47
C ALA A 637 -20.36 -20.23 -26.67
N LYS A 638 -19.84 -19.03 -26.94
CA LYS A 638 -18.82 -18.79 -27.98
C LYS A 638 -17.43 -19.26 -27.54
N TYR A 639 -17.15 -19.15 -26.25
CA TYR A 639 -15.83 -19.37 -25.66
C TYR A 639 -15.66 -20.75 -25.04
N THR A 640 -16.77 -21.50 -24.89
CA THR A 640 -16.80 -22.80 -24.25
C THR A 640 -17.54 -23.83 -25.09
N SER A 641 -17.17 -25.10 -24.96
CA SER A 641 -17.93 -26.19 -25.56
C SER A 641 -19.01 -26.72 -24.61
N ARG A 642 -20.03 -27.42 -25.13
CA ARG A 642 -21.02 -28.13 -24.31
C ARG A 642 -20.42 -29.26 -23.47
N LEU A 643 -19.18 -29.67 -23.75
CA LEU A 643 -18.44 -30.61 -22.91
C LEU A 643 -17.79 -29.90 -21.71
N ASN A 644 -17.42 -28.62 -21.84
CA ASN A 644 -16.88 -27.81 -20.73
C ASN A 644 -18.00 -27.25 -19.87
N ILE A 645 -18.98 -26.57 -20.48
CA ILE A 645 -20.13 -25.98 -19.81
C ILE A 645 -21.39 -26.48 -20.51
N PRO A 646 -22.10 -27.48 -19.96
CA PRO A 646 -23.28 -28.04 -20.61
C PRO A 646 -24.43 -27.02 -20.77
N PHE A 647 -24.52 -26.03 -19.88
CA PHE A 647 -25.59 -25.03 -19.83
C PHE A 647 -25.05 -23.59 -19.70
N PRO A 648 -24.36 -23.04 -20.72
CA PRO A 648 -23.73 -21.72 -20.65
C PRO A 648 -24.75 -20.60 -20.39
N ASN A 649 -25.90 -20.64 -21.06
CA ASN A 649 -26.98 -19.66 -20.88
C ASN A 649 -27.54 -19.63 -19.43
N LEU A 650 -27.40 -20.71 -18.66
CA LEU A 650 -27.81 -20.74 -17.26
C LEU A 650 -26.81 -19.98 -16.38
N ILE A 651 -25.51 -20.10 -16.67
CA ILE A 651 -24.46 -19.30 -16.00
C ILE A 651 -24.65 -17.83 -16.32
N GLU A 652 -24.85 -17.47 -17.60
CA GLU A 652 -25.17 -16.09 -17.98
C GLU A 652 -26.47 -15.57 -17.33
N PHE A 653 -27.47 -16.44 -17.15
CA PHE A 653 -28.71 -16.04 -16.50
C PHE A 653 -28.53 -15.67 -15.02
N ILE A 654 -27.56 -16.25 -14.30
CA ILE A 654 -27.33 -15.96 -12.87
C ILE A 654 -26.16 -15.01 -12.64
N SER A 655 -25.18 -15.01 -13.53
CA SER A 655 -23.88 -14.34 -13.39
C SER A 655 -23.43 -13.63 -14.67
N GLY A 656 -24.37 -13.33 -15.58
CA GLY A 656 -24.10 -12.52 -16.75
C GLY A 656 -24.20 -11.02 -16.47
N GLU A 657 -23.74 -10.21 -17.42
CA GLU A 657 -23.64 -8.75 -17.33
C GLU A 657 -24.95 -8.03 -16.98
N ARG A 658 -26.09 -8.67 -17.23
CA ARG A 658 -27.41 -8.14 -16.87
C ARG A 658 -27.65 -8.11 -15.36
N ASN A 659 -27.05 -9.05 -14.61
CA ASN A 659 -27.25 -9.18 -13.17
C ASN A 659 -26.06 -8.66 -12.37
N VAL A 660 -24.86 -8.81 -12.90
CA VAL A 660 -23.63 -8.33 -12.25
C VAL A 660 -23.54 -6.82 -12.37
N LYS A 661 -23.39 -6.15 -11.23
CA LYS A 661 -23.35 -4.68 -11.12
C LYS A 661 -22.24 -4.14 -10.23
N GLY A 662 -21.50 -5.01 -9.54
CA GLY A 662 -20.49 -4.62 -8.56
C GLY A 662 -19.45 -3.64 -9.14
N GLY A 663 -18.77 -4.00 -10.23
CA GLY A 663 -17.73 -3.14 -10.81
C GLY A 663 -18.27 -1.80 -11.31
N GLU A 664 -19.47 -1.78 -11.90
CA GLU A 664 -20.16 -0.54 -12.29
C GLU A 664 -20.42 0.35 -11.07
N TYR A 665 -20.85 -0.23 -9.94
CA TYR A 665 -21.19 0.53 -8.75
C TYR A 665 -19.94 1.05 -8.04
N GLN A 666 -18.85 0.28 -7.95
CA GLN A 666 -17.62 0.76 -7.32
C GLN A 666 -17.02 1.94 -8.09
N ARG A 667 -16.88 1.85 -9.43
CA ARG A 667 -16.38 2.97 -10.25
C ARG A 667 -17.25 4.23 -10.17
N ASN A 668 -18.52 4.09 -9.81
CA ASN A 668 -19.48 5.19 -9.67
C ASN A 668 -19.72 5.67 -8.23
N SER A 669 -18.87 5.30 -7.26
CA SER A 669 -19.06 5.60 -5.83
C SER A 669 -17.87 6.32 -5.23
N ASN A 670 -18.15 7.30 -4.36
CA ASN A 670 -17.16 8.03 -3.57
C ASN A 670 -16.78 7.28 -2.29
N LEU A 671 -17.72 6.55 -1.68
CA LEU A 671 -17.48 5.66 -0.54
C LEU A 671 -17.86 4.22 -0.90
N ILE A 672 -16.93 3.29 -0.69
CA ILE A 672 -17.05 1.90 -1.11
C ILE A 672 -16.79 1.00 0.09
N PHE A 673 -17.74 0.12 0.42
CA PHE A 673 -17.54 -0.97 1.37
C PHE A 673 -17.66 -2.32 0.66
N VAL A 674 -16.72 -3.21 0.94
CA VAL A 674 -16.63 -4.55 0.38
C VAL A 674 -16.42 -5.58 1.49
N PHE A 675 -17.22 -6.64 1.50
CA PHE A 675 -17.03 -7.79 2.39
C PHE A 675 -17.01 -9.09 1.59
N ASN A 676 -15.83 -9.72 1.44
CA ASN A 676 -15.59 -10.80 0.47
C ASN A 676 -14.49 -11.78 0.90
N HIS A 677 -14.27 -12.82 0.09
CA HIS A 677 -13.09 -13.68 0.21
C HIS A 677 -11.96 -13.15 -0.69
N GLY A 678 -10.72 -13.22 -0.24
CA GLY A 678 -9.60 -12.69 -1.00
C GLY A 678 -8.23 -13.15 -0.52
N ILE A 679 -7.24 -12.67 -1.25
CA ILE A 679 -5.80 -12.81 -1.07
C ILE A 679 -5.15 -11.48 -1.50
N TYR A 680 -3.82 -11.34 -1.35
CA TYR A 680 -3.12 -10.07 -1.62
C TYR A 680 -3.35 -9.46 -3.01
N PHE A 681 -3.68 -10.28 -4.01
CA PHE A 681 -3.87 -9.81 -5.39
C PHE A 681 -5.32 -9.85 -5.89
N LEU A 682 -6.28 -10.40 -5.13
CA LEU A 682 -7.68 -10.41 -5.53
C LEU A 682 -8.67 -10.54 -4.37
N TYR A 683 -9.91 -10.14 -4.62
CA TYR A 683 -11.07 -10.64 -3.86
C TYR A 683 -12.24 -10.98 -4.79
N GLU A 684 -13.15 -11.83 -4.33
CA GLU A 684 -14.30 -12.28 -5.11
C GLU A 684 -15.58 -12.51 -4.28
N SER A 685 -16.73 -12.32 -4.94
CA SER A 685 -18.08 -12.52 -4.37
C SER A 685 -18.84 -13.72 -4.96
N GLY A 686 -18.27 -14.37 -5.98
CA GLY A 686 -18.93 -15.47 -6.71
C GLY A 686 -18.54 -16.87 -6.25
N ASP A 687 -17.59 -16.95 -5.32
CA ASP A 687 -16.98 -18.14 -4.78
C ASP A 687 -17.97 -19.22 -4.31
N VAL A 688 -19.05 -18.85 -3.62
CA VAL A 688 -20.01 -19.83 -3.09
C VAL A 688 -20.92 -20.39 -4.17
N LEU A 689 -21.36 -19.59 -5.13
CA LEU A 689 -22.39 -20.01 -6.09
C LEU A 689 -21.82 -20.54 -7.41
N LEU A 690 -20.67 -20.05 -7.84
CA LEU A 690 -20.00 -20.51 -9.06
C LEU A 690 -18.91 -21.52 -8.76
N ASP A 691 -18.13 -21.30 -7.70
CA ASP A 691 -16.82 -21.94 -7.55
C ASP A 691 -16.79 -23.08 -6.51
N SER A 692 -16.54 -22.75 -5.24
CA SER A 692 -16.38 -23.66 -4.10
C SER A 692 -17.56 -24.61 -3.85
N ARG A 693 -18.77 -24.27 -4.32
CA ARG A 693 -19.95 -25.17 -4.22
C ARG A 693 -20.61 -25.50 -5.53
N GLY A 694 -20.41 -24.66 -6.53
CA GLY A 694 -20.99 -24.82 -7.83
C GLY A 694 -22.51 -24.82 -7.90
N PHE A 695 -23.06 -24.64 -9.10
CA PHE A 695 -24.51 -24.71 -9.35
C PHE A 695 -24.86 -26.10 -9.89
N PRO A 696 -25.74 -26.90 -9.26
CA PRO A 696 -26.06 -28.26 -9.71
C PRO A 696 -27.12 -28.19 -10.82
N PRO A 697 -26.70 -27.97 -12.07
CA PRO A 697 -26.27 -29.10 -12.91
C PRO A 697 -24.86 -29.01 -13.52
N ILE A 698 -24.06 -28.00 -13.19
CA ILE A 698 -22.82 -27.63 -13.90
C ILE A 698 -21.58 -28.00 -13.08
N THR A 699 -21.51 -27.54 -11.82
CA THR A 699 -20.32 -27.70 -10.95
C THR A 699 -20.66 -28.46 -9.66
N TRP A 700 -21.64 -29.38 -9.74
CA TRP A 700 -22.14 -30.12 -8.57
C TRP A 700 -21.08 -30.91 -7.80
N LEU A 701 -19.96 -31.27 -8.44
CA LEU A 701 -18.82 -31.96 -7.79
C LEU A 701 -17.94 -31.01 -6.97
N SER A 702 -17.81 -29.74 -7.35
CA SER A 702 -17.02 -28.78 -6.55
C SER A 702 -17.62 -28.63 -5.15
N ARG A 703 -18.94 -28.81 -5.01
CA ARG A 703 -19.67 -28.91 -3.73
C ARG A 703 -19.12 -29.91 -2.72
N PHE A 704 -18.49 -30.97 -3.22
CA PHE A 704 -17.94 -32.06 -2.40
C PHE A 704 -16.42 -32.08 -2.37
N LEU A 705 -15.77 -31.44 -3.35
CA LEU A 705 -14.32 -31.46 -3.51
C LEU A 705 -13.65 -30.14 -3.13
N GLY A 706 -14.42 -29.06 -2.92
CA GLY A 706 -13.94 -27.74 -2.52
C GLY A 706 -12.91 -27.73 -1.37
N PRO A 707 -13.09 -28.51 -0.29
CA PRO A 707 -12.09 -28.58 0.79
C PRO A 707 -10.74 -29.20 0.41
N LEU A 708 -10.60 -29.79 -0.79
CA LEU A 708 -9.32 -30.24 -1.35
C LEU A 708 -8.63 -29.13 -2.18
N GLY A 709 -9.13 -27.89 -2.12
CA GLY A 709 -8.66 -26.78 -2.98
C GLY A 709 -9.15 -26.87 -4.42
N ILE A 710 -10.18 -27.69 -4.66
CA ILE A 710 -10.65 -28.09 -5.98
C ILE A 710 -11.89 -27.27 -6.37
N ALA A 711 -11.74 -26.36 -7.33
CA ALA A 711 -12.76 -25.37 -7.71
C ALA A 711 -13.14 -25.46 -9.20
N SER A 712 -14.10 -24.64 -9.63
CA SER A 712 -14.59 -24.61 -11.02
C SER A 712 -13.86 -23.63 -11.94
N GLY A 713 -13.18 -22.63 -11.37
CA GLY A 713 -12.56 -21.51 -12.08
C GLY A 713 -13.55 -20.41 -12.52
N LEU A 714 -14.86 -20.66 -12.47
CA LEU A 714 -15.88 -19.76 -13.05
C LEU A 714 -16.03 -18.42 -12.31
N SER A 715 -15.62 -18.32 -11.05
CA SER A 715 -15.71 -17.05 -10.31
C SER A 715 -14.60 -16.06 -10.67
N SER A 716 -13.47 -16.55 -11.22
CA SER A 716 -12.30 -15.74 -11.57
C SER A 716 -12.61 -14.61 -12.56
N LYS A 717 -13.55 -14.81 -13.51
CA LYS A 717 -14.02 -13.74 -14.43
C LYS A 717 -14.55 -12.53 -13.67
N GLY A 718 -15.30 -12.77 -12.60
CA GLY A 718 -15.95 -11.75 -11.79
C GLY A 718 -15.12 -11.25 -10.60
N ALA A 719 -13.87 -11.72 -10.45
CA ALA A 719 -12.99 -11.30 -9.38
C ALA A 719 -12.47 -9.86 -9.60
N TYR A 720 -12.19 -9.18 -8.50
CA TYR A 720 -11.44 -7.93 -8.47
C TYR A 720 -9.99 -8.29 -8.23
N SER A 721 -9.25 -8.57 -9.30
CA SER A 721 -7.81 -8.86 -9.25
C SER A 721 -6.99 -7.69 -9.79
N VAL A 722 -5.71 -7.63 -9.40
CA VAL A 722 -4.73 -6.66 -9.93
C VAL A 722 -4.82 -6.54 -11.44
N ARG A 723 -4.83 -7.69 -12.14
CA ARG A 723 -4.92 -7.79 -13.61
C ARG A 723 -6.04 -6.95 -14.23
N TYR A 724 -7.17 -6.83 -13.54
CA TYR A 724 -8.31 -6.05 -14.02
C TYR A 724 -8.35 -4.64 -13.41
N VAL A 725 -8.13 -4.51 -12.10
CA VAL A 725 -8.28 -3.25 -11.36
C VAL A 725 -7.28 -2.20 -11.84
N VAL A 726 -6.05 -2.58 -12.20
CA VAL A 726 -5.04 -1.64 -12.71
C VAL A 726 -5.51 -0.89 -13.97
N ASN A 727 -6.42 -1.51 -14.74
CA ASN A 727 -6.96 -0.96 -15.96
C ASN A 727 -8.31 -0.24 -15.76
N ASP A 728 -8.92 -0.32 -14.58
CA ASP A 728 -10.15 0.37 -14.25
C ASP A 728 -9.94 1.89 -14.09
N ASP A 729 -11.06 2.61 -14.09
CA ASP A 729 -11.09 4.06 -13.94
C ASP A 729 -11.89 4.49 -12.71
N TYR A 730 -11.26 4.51 -11.53
CA TYR A 730 -11.89 4.94 -10.27
C TYR A 730 -11.81 6.45 -10.03
N GLY A 731 -12.86 7.08 -9.52
CA GLY A 731 -12.73 8.43 -8.95
C GLY A 731 -11.91 8.41 -7.65
N PRO A 732 -11.60 9.58 -7.06
CA PRO A 732 -10.85 9.70 -5.80
C PRO A 732 -11.68 9.23 -4.59
N SER A 733 -12.06 7.97 -4.55
CA SER A 733 -12.93 7.36 -3.55
C SER A 733 -12.18 6.90 -2.31
N VAL A 734 -12.91 6.63 -1.24
CA VAL A 734 -12.45 5.83 -0.09
C VAL A 734 -13.03 4.43 -0.19
N ILE A 735 -12.19 3.41 -0.07
CA ILE A 735 -12.63 2.01 -0.04
C ILE A 735 -12.18 1.32 1.25
N PHE A 736 -13.13 0.62 1.88
CA PHE A 736 -12.88 -0.29 2.99
C PHE A 736 -13.19 -1.72 2.53
N VAL A 737 -12.17 -2.59 2.55
CA VAL A 737 -12.26 -3.98 2.14
C VAL A 737 -12.08 -4.90 3.35
N GLU A 738 -13.19 -5.43 3.83
CA GLU A 738 -13.23 -6.54 4.79
C GLU A 738 -13.03 -7.85 4.01
N SER A 739 -11.77 -8.22 3.80
CA SER A 739 -11.38 -9.45 3.13
C SER A 739 -9.93 -9.78 3.47
N CYS A 740 -9.62 -11.07 3.57
CA CYS A 740 -8.29 -11.57 3.91
C CYS A 740 -7.20 -11.00 2.97
N ILE A 741 -6.10 -10.54 3.57
CA ILE A 741 -4.79 -10.32 2.94
C ILE A 741 -4.76 -9.24 1.84
N THR A 742 -5.87 -8.61 1.49
CA THR A 742 -5.96 -7.65 0.36
C THR A 742 -5.12 -6.38 0.51
N ALA A 743 -4.63 -6.12 1.73
CA ALA A 743 -3.74 -5.01 2.07
C ALA A 743 -2.28 -5.45 2.29
N ARG A 744 -1.88 -6.66 1.91
CA ARG A 744 -0.51 -7.14 2.05
C ARG A 744 0.42 -6.47 1.02
N THR A 745 1.50 -5.86 1.48
CA THR A 745 2.58 -5.29 0.64
C THR A 745 3.99 -5.64 1.13
N ASP A 746 4.11 -6.35 2.27
CA ASP A 746 5.39 -6.72 2.86
C ASP A 746 6.09 -7.80 2.02
N GLY A 747 7.23 -7.45 1.44
CA GLY A 747 8.06 -8.34 0.61
C GLY A 747 7.49 -8.61 -0.79
N LEU A 748 6.56 -7.79 -1.27
CA LEU A 748 5.90 -7.94 -2.58
C LEU A 748 6.13 -6.69 -3.44
N LEU A 749 6.30 -6.90 -4.75
CA LEU A 749 6.28 -5.79 -5.71
C LEU A 749 4.92 -5.08 -5.65
N PRO A 750 4.88 -3.74 -5.69
CA PRO A 750 3.64 -2.99 -5.58
C PRO A 750 2.69 -3.30 -6.75
N GLU A 751 3.21 -3.62 -7.93
CA GLU A 751 2.45 -4.06 -9.10
C GLU A 751 1.71 -5.39 -8.88
N ASN A 752 2.11 -6.20 -7.90
CA ASN A 752 1.42 -7.44 -7.56
C ASN A 752 0.38 -7.30 -6.44
N CYS A 753 0.25 -6.11 -5.86
CA CYS A 753 -0.58 -5.85 -4.69
C CYS A 753 -1.91 -5.20 -5.08
N LEU A 754 -3.03 -5.78 -4.63
CA LEU A 754 -4.37 -5.27 -4.98
C LEU A 754 -4.62 -3.86 -4.44
N SER A 755 -4.21 -3.58 -3.19
CA SER A 755 -4.33 -2.25 -2.59
C SER A 755 -3.66 -1.17 -3.45
N GLN A 756 -2.46 -1.46 -3.97
CA GLN A 756 -1.71 -0.53 -4.82
C GLN A 756 -2.35 -0.39 -6.21
N ALA A 757 -2.91 -1.47 -6.77
CA ALA A 757 -3.67 -1.40 -8.01
C ALA A 757 -4.89 -0.46 -7.92
N TYR A 758 -5.59 -0.42 -6.77
CA TYR A 758 -6.68 0.54 -6.54
C TYR A 758 -6.18 1.99 -6.48
N LEU A 759 -5.06 2.24 -5.78
CA LEU A 759 -4.46 3.58 -5.71
C LEU A 759 -3.99 4.05 -7.10
N HIS A 760 -3.40 3.16 -7.89
CA HIS A 760 -3.03 3.40 -9.28
C HIS A 760 -4.25 3.75 -10.15
N ALA A 761 -5.35 3.00 -9.97
CA ALA A 761 -6.58 3.17 -10.74
C ALA A 761 -7.37 4.45 -10.37
N GLY A 762 -7.04 5.09 -9.24
CA GLY A 762 -7.51 6.43 -8.87
C GLY A 762 -8.15 6.55 -7.48
N VAL A 763 -8.31 5.46 -6.73
CA VAL A 763 -8.86 5.48 -5.36
C VAL A 763 -7.97 6.31 -4.44
N ASN A 764 -8.53 7.17 -3.60
CA ASN A 764 -7.72 8.05 -2.76
C ASN A 764 -7.24 7.42 -1.45
N ALA A 765 -8.05 6.55 -0.86
CA ALA A 765 -7.67 5.80 0.34
C ALA A 765 -8.19 4.37 0.27
N TYR A 766 -7.33 3.40 0.58
CA TYR A 766 -7.64 1.98 0.65
C TYR A 766 -7.40 1.47 2.07
N ILE A 767 -8.42 0.87 2.69
CA ILE A 767 -8.30 0.16 3.96
C ILE A 767 -8.56 -1.33 3.72
N GLY A 768 -7.68 -2.19 4.23
CA GLY A 768 -7.89 -3.64 4.18
C GLY A 768 -6.99 -4.41 5.13
N ALA A 769 -7.24 -5.72 5.26
CA ALA A 769 -6.49 -6.60 6.15
C ALA A 769 -5.16 -7.05 5.54
N THR A 770 -4.05 -6.98 6.29
CA THR A 770 -2.73 -7.46 5.84
C THR A 770 -2.60 -8.98 5.88
N ARG A 771 -3.49 -9.66 6.62
CA ARG A 771 -3.56 -11.13 6.77
C ARG A 771 -5.00 -11.63 6.79
N VAL A 772 -5.17 -12.89 7.15
CA VAL A 772 -6.48 -13.55 7.29
C VAL A 772 -7.32 -12.79 8.31
N THR A 773 -8.50 -12.36 7.87
CA THR A 773 -9.51 -11.72 8.72
C THR A 773 -10.48 -12.75 9.27
N ALA A 774 -10.88 -12.54 10.52
CA ALA A 774 -11.83 -13.39 11.22
C ALA A 774 -13.23 -12.79 11.14
N ASP A 775 -14.24 -13.66 10.97
CA ASP A 775 -15.65 -13.29 11.04
C ASP A 775 -16.41 -14.47 11.69
N PRO A 776 -17.50 -14.24 12.45
CA PRO A 776 -18.23 -15.33 13.09
C PRO A 776 -18.84 -16.29 12.06
N GLY A 777 -19.18 -15.75 10.89
CA GLY A 777 -19.79 -16.47 9.78
C GLY A 777 -21.15 -17.04 10.10
N TYR A 778 -21.93 -16.45 11.03
CA TYR A 778 -23.25 -16.95 11.45
C TYR A 778 -24.15 -15.96 12.24
N LEU A 779 -25.49 -16.08 12.08
CA LEU A 779 -26.52 -15.30 12.83
C LEU A 779 -27.13 -16.02 14.05
N GLU A 780 -27.26 -15.33 15.19
CA GLU A 780 -27.87 -15.87 16.42
C GLU A 780 -29.42 -15.72 16.51
N PRO A 781 -30.17 -16.69 17.11
CA PRO A 781 -29.72 -17.95 17.69
C PRO A 781 -29.66 -19.06 16.65
N GLY A 782 -28.55 -19.79 16.63
CA GLY A 782 -28.65 -21.22 16.26
C GLY A 782 -29.57 -21.89 17.29
N LEU A 783 -30.52 -22.81 17.03
CA LEU A 783 -30.50 -23.95 16.13
C LEU A 783 -31.93 -24.54 16.01
N ILE A 784 -32.14 -25.33 14.94
CA ILE A 784 -32.90 -26.59 14.97
C ILE A 784 -31.92 -27.80 14.84
N PHE A 785 -30.78 -27.64 14.13
CA PHE A 785 -29.63 -28.56 14.07
C PHE A 785 -28.33 -27.78 14.34
N LYS A 786 -27.38 -28.30 15.15
CA LYS A 786 -26.09 -27.66 15.49
C LYS A 786 -25.33 -27.23 14.23
N GLY A 787 -25.08 -25.93 14.06
CA GLY A 787 -24.34 -25.35 12.92
C GLY A 787 -25.15 -24.98 11.66
N PHE A 788 -26.50 -24.95 11.67
CA PHE A 788 -27.31 -24.59 10.48
C PHE A 788 -28.22 -23.35 10.66
N GLY A 789 -27.97 -22.33 9.83
CA GLY A 789 -28.31 -20.88 9.98
C GLY A 789 -29.77 -20.44 9.92
N ALA A 790 -30.68 -21.28 9.44
CA ALA A 790 -32.00 -20.82 9.01
C ALA A 790 -32.82 -20.08 10.08
N LYS A 791 -32.70 -20.49 11.35
CA LYS A 791 -33.42 -19.86 12.48
C LYS A 791 -32.91 -18.45 12.79
N GLY A 792 -31.59 -18.26 12.76
CA GLY A 792 -30.94 -16.96 12.96
C GLY A 792 -31.39 -15.97 11.90
N PHE A 793 -31.36 -16.40 10.63
CA PHE A 793 -31.83 -15.60 9.49
C PHE A 793 -33.30 -15.16 9.64
N VAL A 794 -34.20 -16.09 9.96
CA VAL A 794 -35.63 -15.77 10.13
C VAL A 794 -35.84 -14.80 11.30
N LYS A 795 -35.14 -15.00 12.42
CA LYS A 795 -35.25 -14.10 13.57
C LYS A 795 -34.73 -12.70 13.23
N ALA A 796 -33.55 -12.59 12.61
CA ALA A 796 -32.99 -11.32 12.17
C ALA A 796 -33.92 -10.59 11.20
N SER A 797 -34.50 -11.32 10.23
CA SER A 797 -35.48 -10.79 9.29
C SER A 797 -36.74 -10.25 10.00
N LEU A 798 -37.26 -10.99 10.98
CA LEU A 798 -38.43 -10.58 11.75
C LEU A 798 -38.14 -9.38 12.65
N ASN A 799 -36.96 -9.33 13.27
CA ASN A 799 -36.55 -8.19 14.08
C ASN A 799 -36.42 -6.92 13.24
N LEU A 800 -35.77 -7.02 12.07
CA LEU A 800 -35.67 -5.89 11.14
C LEU A 800 -37.06 -5.43 10.68
N LEU A 801 -37.92 -6.38 10.25
CA LEU A 801 -39.25 -6.06 9.74
C LEU A 801 -40.20 -5.48 10.81
N LEU A 802 -40.16 -6.01 12.04
CA LEU A 802 -41.13 -5.68 13.08
C LEU A 802 -40.65 -4.61 14.06
N ARG A 803 -39.33 -4.40 14.16
CA ARG A 803 -38.71 -3.51 15.16
C ARG A 803 -37.66 -2.57 14.60
N ASN A 804 -37.29 -2.71 13.33
CA ASN A 804 -36.18 -1.97 12.72
C ASN A 804 -34.84 -2.19 13.46
N GLU A 805 -34.62 -3.42 13.95
CA GLU A 805 -33.42 -3.84 14.68
C GLU A 805 -32.54 -4.73 13.78
N TYR A 806 -31.32 -4.29 13.51
CA TYR A 806 -30.29 -5.10 12.83
C TYR A 806 -29.60 -6.07 13.81
N PRO A 807 -29.06 -7.20 13.33
CA PRO A 807 -28.08 -7.97 14.09
C PRO A 807 -26.87 -7.12 14.48
N GLU A 808 -26.25 -7.43 15.61
CA GLU A 808 -24.98 -6.81 16.00
C GLU A 808 -23.85 -7.35 15.11
N PRO A 809 -22.90 -6.50 14.66
CA PRO A 809 -21.74 -6.94 13.92
C PRO A 809 -20.66 -7.42 14.90
N HIS A 810 -19.70 -8.15 14.38
CA HIS A 810 -18.54 -8.65 15.12
C HIS A 810 -17.29 -8.45 14.25
N PHE A 811 -16.11 -8.50 14.87
CA PHE A 811 -14.82 -8.37 14.15
C PHE A 811 -14.74 -7.17 13.19
N GLY A 812 -14.29 -7.39 11.95
CA GLY A 812 -14.01 -6.36 10.96
C GLY A 812 -15.20 -5.48 10.65
N ALA A 813 -16.41 -6.04 10.63
CA ALA A 813 -17.64 -5.31 10.41
C ALA A 813 -17.90 -4.25 11.50
N VAL A 814 -17.45 -4.45 12.75
CA VAL A 814 -17.54 -3.44 13.82
C VAL A 814 -16.60 -2.27 13.53
N VAL A 815 -15.37 -2.57 13.14
CA VAL A 815 -14.37 -1.56 12.77
C VAL A 815 -14.85 -0.75 11.55
N ALA A 816 -15.39 -1.44 10.54
CA ALA A 816 -15.91 -0.80 9.34
C ALA A 816 -17.12 0.09 9.61
N GLU A 817 -18.08 -0.38 10.42
CA GLU A 817 -19.23 0.42 10.83
C GLU A 817 -18.78 1.69 11.56
N ASP A 818 -17.92 1.54 12.57
CA ASP A 818 -17.44 2.69 13.33
C ASP A 818 -16.63 3.67 12.47
N PHE A 819 -15.83 3.18 11.54
CA PHE A 819 -15.12 4.01 10.56
C PHE A 819 -16.10 4.84 9.73
N ILE A 820 -17.11 4.20 9.12
CA ILE A 820 -18.12 4.88 8.30
C ILE A 820 -18.89 5.90 9.13
N LEU A 821 -19.29 5.52 10.35
CA LEU A 821 -20.05 6.38 11.24
C LEU A 821 -19.23 7.59 11.70
N ASP A 822 -17.94 7.43 11.96
CA ASP A 822 -17.05 8.53 12.36
C ASP A 822 -16.90 9.54 11.21
N LEU A 823 -16.68 9.06 9.97
CA LEU A 823 -16.64 9.93 8.79
C LEU A 823 -17.92 10.77 8.65
N VAL A 824 -19.09 10.13 8.68
CA VAL A 824 -20.36 10.83 8.38
C VAL A 824 -20.91 11.65 9.54
N LYS A 825 -20.60 11.30 10.79
CA LYS A 825 -21.13 12.01 11.99
C LYS A 825 -20.17 13.06 12.54
N ASN A 826 -18.87 12.83 12.42
CA ASN A 826 -17.86 13.66 13.07
C ASN A 826 -17.00 14.46 12.08
N ASP A 827 -17.20 14.28 10.77
CA ASP A 827 -16.41 14.97 9.73
C ASP A 827 -14.90 14.69 9.89
N SER A 828 -14.59 13.43 10.19
CA SER A 828 -13.24 12.97 10.48
C SER A 828 -12.44 12.71 9.19
N THR A 829 -11.12 12.87 9.27
CA THR A 829 -10.21 12.32 8.27
C THR A 829 -10.25 10.79 8.27
N VAL A 830 -9.81 10.15 7.18
CA VAL A 830 -9.75 8.68 7.10
C VAL A 830 -8.83 8.08 8.17
N GLY A 831 -7.71 8.74 8.51
CA GLY A 831 -6.80 8.28 9.55
C GLY A 831 -7.43 8.34 10.94
N MET A 832 -8.10 9.45 11.25
CA MET A 832 -8.79 9.64 12.52
C MET A 832 -9.97 8.67 12.69
N ALA A 833 -10.77 8.49 11.63
CA ALA A 833 -11.89 7.55 11.64
C ALA A 833 -11.43 6.12 11.89
N LEU A 834 -10.33 5.68 11.25
CA LEU A 834 -9.82 4.32 11.43
C LEU A 834 -9.22 4.12 12.82
N ARG A 835 -8.44 5.09 13.31
CA ARG A 835 -7.90 5.09 14.69
C ARG A 835 -9.02 5.00 15.72
N ASN A 836 -10.05 5.84 15.59
CA ASN A 836 -11.19 5.86 16.52
C ASN A 836 -11.97 4.53 16.48
N ALA A 837 -12.18 3.97 15.29
CA ALA A 837 -12.84 2.66 15.12
C ALA A 837 -12.06 1.52 15.80
N LYS A 838 -10.73 1.46 15.60
CA LYS A 838 -9.86 0.49 16.28
C LYS A 838 -9.93 0.62 17.80
N ASN A 839 -9.83 1.84 18.33
CA ASN A 839 -9.90 2.08 19.78
C ASN A 839 -11.27 1.72 20.39
N ALA A 840 -12.36 1.83 19.63
CA ALA A 840 -13.70 1.47 20.07
C ALA A 840 -13.99 -0.04 20.00
N TYR A 841 -13.27 -0.78 19.16
CA TYR A 841 -13.58 -2.15 18.79
C TYR A 841 -13.51 -3.15 19.96
N LEU A 842 -12.36 -3.30 20.61
CA LEU A 842 -12.23 -4.27 21.71
C LEU A 842 -13.22 -3.99 22.86
N PRO A 843 -13.39 -2.76 23.36
CA PRO A 843 -14.43 -2.46 24.34
C PRO A 843 -15.84 -2.91 23.95
N LYS A 844 -16.18 -2.87 22.66
CA LYS A 844 -17.48 -3.31 22.13
C LYS A 844 -17.58 -4.82 22.00
N ASP A 845 -16.57 -5.47 21.43
CA ASP A 845 -16.71 -6.85 20.96
C ASP A 845 -16.01 -7.90 21.82
N VAL A 846 -15.06 -7.54 22.68
CA VAL A 846 -14.26 -8.50 23.48
C VAL A 846 -15.09 -9.50 24.31
N ASN A 847 -16.26 -9.07 24.79
CA ASN A 847 -17.15 -9.89 25.60
C ASN A 847 -18.21 -10.65 24.79
N SER A 848 -18.36 -10.34 23.50
CA SER A 848 -19.24 -11.07 22.59
C SER A 848 -18.80 -12.53 22.50
N THR A 849 -19.77 -13.43 22.51
CA THR A 849 -19.56 -14.86 22.30
C THR A 849 -20.42 -15.33 21.15
N PHE A 850 -19.83 -16.10 20.26
CA PHE A 850 -20.51 -16.68 19.10
C PHE A 850 -20.08 -18.12 18.93
N LEU A 851 -20.89 -18.85 18.18
CA LEU A 851 -20.55 -20.18 17.72
C LEU A 851 -19.45 -20.08 16.65
N TRP A 852 -18.25 -20.58 16.93
CA TRP A 852 -17.19 -20.61 15.92
C TRP A 852 -17.49 -21.65 14.86
N THR A 853 -17.68 -21.15 13.63
CA THR A 853 -17.95 -21.95 12.44
C THR A 853 -16.95 -21.81 11.28
N PRO A 854 -15.83 -21.08 11.33
CA PRO A 854 -14.88 -21.07 10.22
C PRO A 854 -13.98 -22.33 10.19
N PRO A 855 -13.47 -22.71 9.01
CA PRO A 855 -12.56 -23.83 8.82
C PRO A 855 -11.13 -23.41 9.13
N LEU A 856 -10.62 -23.70 10.33
CA LEU A 856 -9.20 -23.54 10.63
C LEU A 856 -8.75 -24.67 11.58
N GLU A 857 -8.31 -25.78 11.00
CA GLU A 857 -7.42 -26.74 11.67
C GLU A 857 -6.00 -26.52 11.15
N GLU A 858 -5.19 -25.76 11.89
CA GLU A 858 -3.77 -26.08 12.16
C GLU A 858 -3.27 -25.42 13.46
N GLY A 859 -4.19 -25.22 14.42
CA GLY A 859 -3.87 -24.91 15.82
C GLY A 859 -4.69 -25.81 16.74
N LYS A 860 -4.21 -26.05 17.96
CA LYS A 860 -4.75 -27.01 18.96
C LYS A 860 -6.15 -26.68 19.52
N THR A 861 -7.08 -26.12 18.75
CA THR A 861 -8.44 -25.86 19.21
C THR A 861 -9.42 -26.83 18.54
N ASN A 862 -9.83 -27.87 19.27
CA ASN A 862 -10.96 -28.74 18.89
C ASN A 862 -12.32 -28.01 19.02
N ALA A 863 -12.34 -26.68 19.01
CA ALA A 863 -13.45 -25.81 19.42
C ALA A 863 -14.55 -25.67 18.35
N ARG A 864 -14.82 -26.75 17.61
CA ARG A 864 -15.87 -26.81 16.59
C ARG A 864 -17.24 -26.73 17.26
N PHE A 865 -18.05 -25.75 16.87
CA PHE A 865 -19.36 -25.51 17.47
C PHE A 865 -19.31 -25.30 18.98
N GLU A 866 -18.21 -24.74 19.47
CA GLU A 866 -18.11 -24.22 20.83
C GLU A 866 -18.46 -22.73 20.79
N HIS A 867 -19.03 -22.25 21.89
CA HIS A 867 -19.16 -20.81 22.08
C HIS A 867 -17.92 -20.35 22.81
N GLY A 868 -17.29 -19.31 22.28
CA GLY A 868 -16.07 -18.75 22.85
C GLY A 868 -16.02 -17.25 22.61
N LYS A 869 -15.06 -16.60 23.27
CA LYS A 869 -14.75 -15.19 23.03
C LYS A 869 -13.75 -14.99 21.88
N TYR A 870 -12.91 -16.00 21.59
CA TYR A 870 -11.88 -15.99 20.55
C TYR A 870 -11.01 -14.72 20.59
N LEU A 871 -10.43 -14.45 21.77
CA LEU A 871 -9.71 -13.20 22.05
C LEU A 871 -8.51 -13.02 21.13
N ASP A 872 -7.76 -14.09 20.86
CA ASP A 872 -6.64 -14.11 19.91
C ASP A 872 -7.04 -13.55 18.54
N LYS A 873 -8.20 -13.98 18.01
CA LYS A 873 -8.74 -13.47 16.73
C LYS A 873 -9.16 -12.00 16.82
N LYS A 874 -9.70 -11.59 17.96
CA LYS A 874 -10.08 -10.18 18.17
C LYS A 874 -8.85 -9.28 18.23
N TYR A 875 -7.75 -9.72 18.85
CA TYR A 875 -6.50 -8.98 18.80
C TYR A 875 -5.91 -8.89 17.38
N VAL A 876 -6.03 -9.94 16.56
CA VAL A 876 -5.68 -9.86 15.13
C VAL A 876 -6.52 -8.80 14.41
N CYS A 877 -7.84 -8.83 14.59
CA CYS A 877 -8.75 -7.87 13.96
C CYS A 877 -8.46 -6.40 14.32
N LEU A 878 -7.97 -6.12 15.53
CA LEU A 878 -7.57 -4.78 15.93
C LEU A 878 -6.44 -4.22 15.05
N HIS A 879 -5.45 -5.07 14.74
CA HIS A 879 -4.21 -4.66 14.08
C HIS A 879 -4.24 -4.86 12.55
N GLU A 880 -5.11 -5.70 12.00
CA GLU A 880 -5.01 -6.13 10.61
C GLU A 880 -5.32 -5.04 9.57
N PHE A 881 -6.18 -4.08 9.89
CA PHE A 881 -6.61 -3.06 8.93
C PHE A 881 -5.58 -1.94 8.79
N THR A 882 -4.90 -1.89 7.65
CA THR A 882 -3.93 -0.84 7.29
C THR A 882 -4.56 0.16 6.34
N LEU A 883 -4.31 1.45 6.59
CA LEU A 883 -4.67 2.55 5.70
C LEU A 883 -3.53 2.81 4.70
N TYR A 884 -3.81 2.63 3.42
CA TYR A 884 -2.99 3.19 2.33
C TYR A 884 -3.64 4.46 1.80
N GLY A 885 -2.98 5.59 1.99
CA GLY A 885 -3.50 6.93 1.76
C GLY A 885 -3.01 7.89 2.83
N ASP A 886 -3.24 9.19 2.61
CA ASP A 886 -2.90 10.23 3.58
C ASP A 886 -3.83 10.15 4.81
N PRO A 887 -3.31 9.95 6.04
CA PRO A 887 -4.15 9.93 7.25
C PRO A 887 -4.92 11.23 7.50
N ALA A 888 -4.43 12.36 7.00
CA ALA A 888 -5.10 13.66 7.10
C ALA A 888 -6.14 13.90 6.00
N PHE A 889 -6.34 12.96 5.07
CA PHE A 889 -7.34 13.10 4.03
C PHE A 889 -8.76 13.10 4.60
N ASN A 890 -9.48 14.21 4.45
CA ASN A 890 -10.93 14.29 4.70
C ASN A 890 -11.71 14.08 3.38
N PRO A 891 -12.40 12.94 3.20
CA PRO A 891 -13.19 12.69 1.99
C PRO A 891 -14.49 13.50 2.01
N TYR A 892 -15.10 13.74 0.84
CA TYR A 892 -16.39 14.42 0.81
C TYR A 892 -17.50 13.54 1.42
N GLN A 893 -18.25 14.03 2.42
CA GLN A 893 -19.50 13.40 2.85
C GLN A 893 -20.72 14.31 2.57
N PRO A 894 -21.81 13.79 1.97
CA PRO A 894 -22.99 14.59 1.66
C PRO A 894 -23.62 15.29 2.87
N SER A 895 -23.65 14.64 4.04
CA SER A 895 -24.17 15.24 5.29
C SER A 895 -23.38 16.46 5.76
N ASN A 896 -22.09 16.51 5.45
CA ASN A 896 -21.17 17.56 5.89
C ASN A 896 -20.97 18.65 4.81
N ASN A 897 -21.41 18.39 3.57
CA ASN A 897 -21.21 19.21 2.37
C ASN A 897 -19.75 19.31 1.88
N GLY A 898 -18.91 18.34 2.25
CA GLY A 898 -17.48 18.39 2.00
C GLY A 898 -16.78 18.87 3.23
#